data_AF-A0A091SNX0-F1
#
_entry.id   AF-A0A091SNX0-F1
#
_cell.length_a   1.000
_cell.length_b   1.000
_cell.length_c   1.000
_cell.angle_alpha   90.00
_cell.angle_beta   90.00
_cell.angle_gamma   90.00
#
_symmetry.space_group_name_H-M   'P 1'
#
loop_
_entity.id
_entity.type
_entity.pdbx_description
1 polymer ?
#
loop_
_entity_poly.entity_id
_entity_poly.type
_entity_poly.pdbx_seq_one_letter_code
_entity_poly.pdbx_strand_id
1 'polypeptide(L)'
;GSTPAGLPDKKKGKFAWFSHSTETHVSMPTSETESVNTDNVPGADIEGENCGARLAHRISKSKFSRYWRRWNRFCRRKCRAAVKSNVFYWLVIFLVFLNTLTIASEHYNQPDWLTEVQDTANKVLLALFTAEMLLKMYSLGLQAYFVSLFNRFDCFIVCGGILETILVETKIMSPLGISVLRCVRLLRIFKITRYWNSLSNLVASLLNSVRSIASLLLLLFLFIIIFSLLGMQLFGGKFNFDEMQTRRSTFDNFPQSLLTVFQILTGEDWNSVMYDGIMAYGGPSFPGMLVCIYFIILFICGNLLNVFLAIAVDNLADAESLTSAQKEEEEEKERKKLARFKTGEFFKAEEDEEEPEMPVGPRPRPMSELHLKEKAVPMPDASAFFIFSPSNRFRVHCHRIVNDNIFTNLILFFILLSSISLAAEDPVRHLSFRNQILGNADYVFTSIFTLEIILKMTAYGAFLHKGSFCRNYFNILDLLVVSVSLISFGIQSSAINVVKILRVLRVLRPLRAINRAKGLKHVVQCVFVAIRTIGNIVIVTTLLQFMFACIGVQLFKGKLYSCTDSSKQTEAECRGYYITYKDGEVNQPMIQPRSWENSKFDFDNVLTAMMALFTVSTFEGWPELLYRSIDSHMEDVGPIYNHRVEISIFFIIYIIIIAFFMMNIFVGFVIVTFQEQGEQEYKNCELDKNQRQCVEYALKARPLRRYIPKNQYQYKVWYVVNSTYFEYLMCLPNFFSLLVLLIALLSTMHYGQSCMFKEAMNILNMLFTGLFTVEMVLKLIAFKPKHYFCDAWNTFDALIVVGSIVDIAITEVNNAEENSRISITFFRLFRVMRLVKLLSRGEGIRTLLWTFIKSFQALPYVALLIVMLFFIYAVIGMQVFGKIALNDTTEINRNNNFQTFPQAVLLLFRCATGEAWQEIMLACLPDKKCDPESEPANSTEADHSCGSSFAVFYFISFYMLCAFLIINLFVAVIMDNFDYLTRDWSILGPHHLDEFKRIWAEYDPEAKGRIKHLDVVTLLRRIQPPLGFGKLCPHRVACKRLVSMNMPLNSDGTVMFNATLFALVRTALRIKTEG
;
A
#
# COMPACT_ATOMS: atom_id res chain seq x y z
N GLY A 1 4.31 -47.84 -25.32
CA GLY A 1 5.12 -48.94 -25.87
C GLY A 1 6.33 -48.37 -26.57
N SER A 2 7.49 -49.01 -26.35
CA SER A 2 8.72 -49.02 -27.16
C SER A 2 9.42 -47.70 -27.55
N THR A 3 10.51 -47.40 -26.84
CA THR A 3 11.81 -46.94 -27.40
C THR A 3 12.45 -48.04 -28.27
N PRO A 4 13.40 -47.83 -29.23
CA PRO A 4 14.72 -47.19 -29.00
C PRO A 4 15.50 -46.54 -30.19
N ALA A 5 16.66 -45.93 -29.85
CA ALA A 5 17.97 -45.79 -30.57
C ALA A 5 18.04 -45.31 -32.04
N GLY A 6 19.01 -44.53 -32.54
CA GLY A 6 20.27 -43.94 -32.06
C GLY A 6 21.07 -43.34 -33.25
N LEU A 7 22.18 -42.65 -32.95
CA LEU A 7 23.32 -42.26 -33.82
C LEU A 7 23.23 -40.97 -34.69
N PRO A 8 24.38 -40.33 -35.02
CA PRO A 8 24.66 -38.93 -34.67
C PRO A 8 24.94 -38.04 -35.89
N ASP A 9 24.92 -36.71 -35.72
CA ASP A 9 25.57 -35.86 -36.72
C ASP A 9 26.24 -34.59 -36.20
N LYS A 10 27.37 -34.32 -36.85
CA LYS A 10 28.38 -33.30 -36.55
C LYS A 10 27.94 -31.89 -36.97
N LYS A 11 28.70 -30.93 -36.42
CA LYS A 11 28.92 -29.52 -36.83
C LYS A 11 27.97 -28.48 -36.24
N LYS A 12 28.45 -27.84 -35.16
CA LYS A 12 28.28 -26.39 -34.97
C LYS A 12 29.64 -25.75 -34.70
N GLY A 13 30.06 -24.93 -35.66
CA GLY A 13 31.14 -23.98 -35.48
C GLY A 13 30.64 -22.72 -34.79
N LYS A 14 31.49 -22.21 -33.89
CA LYS A 14 31.73 -20.81 -33.52
C LYS A 14 30.52 -19.89 -33.38
N PHE A 15 30.16 -19.55 -32.14
CA PHE A 15 30.13 -18.19 -31.58
C PHE A 15 29.66 -18.29 -30.11
N ALA A 16 30.60 -18.18 -29.18
CA ALA A 16 30.31 -18.04 -27.75
C ALA A 16 31.40 -17.17 -27.11
N TRP A 17 31.13 -15.88 -27.03
CA TRP A 17 31.73 -14.99 -26.04
C TRP A 17 30.59 -14.58 -25.12
N PHE A 18 30.85 -14.58 -23.81
CA PHE A 18 29.94 -14.41 -22.66
C PHE A 18 29.30 -15.69 -22.09
N SER A 19 30.09 -16.41 -21.31
CA SER A 19 29.60 -17.03 -20.06
C SER A 19 30.37 -16.40 -18.89
N HIS A 20 29.67 -15.64 -18.06
CA HIS A 20 30.18 -15.19 -16.77
C HIS A 20 29.89 -16.29 -15.75
N SER A 21 30.95 -16.89 -15.20
CA SER A 21 30.89 -17.74 -14.04
C SER A 21 30.57 -16.91 -12.80
N THR A 22 29.43 -17.22 -12.19
CA THR A 22 29.12 -17.01 -10.77
C THR A 22 30.16 -17.71 -9.92
N GLU A 23 30.89 -16.94 -9.12
CA GLU A 23 31.48 -17.27 -7.81
C GLU A 23 32.60 -16.27 -7.54
N THR A 24 32.46 -15.45 -6.50
CA THR A 24 33.63 -14.93 -5.78
C THR A 24 33.19 -14.47 -4.40
N HIS A 25 33.44 -15.38 -3.46
CA HIS A 25 33.53 -15.15 -2.03
C HIS A 25 34.31 -13.87 -1.69
N VAL A 26 33.77 -13.09 -0.75
CA VAL A 26 34.56 -12.15 0.05
C VAL A 26 35.16 -12.95 1.20
N SER A 27 36.27 -13.64 0.95
CA SER A 27 37.15 -14.06 2.04
C SER A 27 38.22 -12.98 2.26
N MET A 28 38.38 -12.55 3.51
CA MET A 28 39.53 -11.77 3.94
C MET A 28 40.82 -12.50 3.53
N PRO A 29 41.84 -11.82 2.99
CA PRO A 29 43.19 -12.33 3.11
C PRO A 29 43.67 -12.02 4.53
N THR A 30 43.87 -13.07 5.29
CA THR A 30 44.87 -13.16 6.34
C THR A 30 46.20 -12.60 5.84
N SER A 31 46.94 -12.01 6.77
CA SER A 31 48.30 -11.52 6.63
C SER A 31 49.20 -12.47 5.84
N GLU A 32 49.68 -12.04 4.67
CA GLU A 32 50.87 -12.62 4.05
C GLU A 32 51.78 -11.51 3.53
N THR A 33 52.78 -11.23 4.36
CA THR A 33 54.13 -10.92 3.91
C THR A 33 54.62 -12.04 3.02
N GLU A 34 54.75 -11.83 1.71
CA GLU A 34 55.88 -12.36 0.96
C GLU A 34 56.00 -11.72 -0.42
N SER A 35 57.17 -11.16 -0.64
CA SER A 35 57.65 -10.66 -1.92
C SER A 35 58.08 -11.83 -2.79
N VAL A 36 57.35 -12.09 -3.88
CA VAL A 36 57.84 -13.01 -4.92
C VAL A 36 58.99 -12.32 -5.67
N ASN A 37 60.19 -12.77 -5.34
CA ASN A 37 61.41 -12.61 -6.13
C ASN A 37 61.22 -13.33 -7.48
N THR A 38 61.56 -12.65 -8.57
CA THR A 38 61.75 -13.31 -9.86
C THR A 38 63.12 -13.99 -9.84
N ASP A 39 63.13 -15.30 -9.59
CA ASP A 39 64.29 -16.14 -9.83
C ASP A 39 64.38 -16.58 -11.30
N ASN A 40 65.63 -16.67 -11.73
CA ASN A 40 66.09 -16.99 -13.07
C ASN A 40 65.69 -18.40 -13.51
N VAL A 41 65.35 -18.56 -14.79
CA VAL A 41 65.37 -19.86 -15.49
C VAL A 41 66.62 -19.88 -16.40
N PRO A 42 67.43 -20.95 -16.39
CA PRO A 42 68.64 -21.04 -17.19
C PRO A 42 68.33 -21.41 -18.65
N GLY A 43 69.27 -21.07 -19.53
CA GLY A 43 69.11 -20.98 -20.98
C GLY A 43 68.74 -22.26 -21.71
N ALA A 44 68.04 -22.04 -22.83
CA ALA A 44 68.08 -22.88 -24.00
C ALA A 44 68.51 -21.98 -25.16
N ASP A 45 69.58 -22.36 -25.84
CA ASP A 45 70.22 -21.65 -26.93
C ASP A 45 69.28 -21.50 -28.13
N ILE A 46 69.02 -20.26 -28.55
CA ILE A 46 68.64 -19.93 -29.93
C ILE A 46 69.44 -18.70 -30.32
N GLU A 47 70.38 -18.92 -31.24
CA GLU A 47 71.16 -17.91 -31.94
C GLU A 47 70.24 -16.93 -32.68
N GLY A 48 70.48 -15.63 -32.49
CA GLY A 48 69.72 -14.56 -33.12
C GLY A 48 70.01 -13.23 -32.44
N GLU A 49 71.14 -12.62 -32.80
CA GLU A 49 71.51 -11.29 -32.34
C GLU A 49 70.43 -10.25 -32.68
N ASN A 50 70.00 -9.49 -31.68
CA ASN A 50 69.38 -8.18 -31.90
C ASN A 50 69.95 -7.15 -30.93
N CYS A 51 70.61 -6.15 -31.50
CA CYS A 51 71.39 -5.10 -30.83
C CYS A 51 70.56 -4.22 -29.84
N GLY A 52 69.23 -4.31 -29.87
CA GLY A 52 68.32 -3.61 -28.97
C GLY A 52 68.26 -4.17 -27.54
N ALA A 53 68.51 -5.46 -27.33
CA ALA A 53 68.40 -6.09 -26.01
C ALA A 53 69.52 -5.68 -25.04
N ARG A 54 70.73 -5.38 -25.55
CA ARG A 54 71.86 -4.89 -24.73
C ARG A 54 71.66 -3.46 -24.23
N LEU A 55 70.95 -2.61 -24.98
CA LEU A 55 70.65 -1.23 -24.57
C LEU A 55 69.52 -1.19 -23.53
N ALA A 56 68.46 -1.98 -23.72
CA ALA A 56 67.36 -2.12 -22.76
C ALA A 56 67.83 -2.71 -21.41
N HIS A 57 68.78 -3.65 -21.44
CA HIS A 57 69.34 -4.23 -20.22
C HIS A 57 70.31 -3.30 -19.47
N ARG A 58 71.01 -2.37 -20.16
CA ARG A 58 71.85 -1.34 -19.50
C ARG A 58 71.03 -0.20 -18.90
N ILE A 59 69.94 0.22 -19.55
CA ILE A 59 69.09 1.32 -19.04
C ILE A 59 68.26 0.88 -17.81
N SER A 60 67.98 -0.42 -17.65
CA SER A 60 67.26 -0.97 -16.50
C SER A 60 68.04 -0.94 -15.16
N LYS A 61 69.37 -0.72 -15.18
CA LYS A 61 70.25 -0.75 -13.99
C LYS A 61 70.77 0.61 -13.50
N SER A 62 70.23 1.75 -13.96
CA SER A 62 70.62 3.05 -13.38
C SER A 62 70.13 3.19 -11.92
N LYS A 63 70.97 3.74 -11.02
CA LYS A 63 70.59 4.02 -9.61
C LYS A 63 69.34 4.93 -9.53
N PHE A 64 69.16 5.81 -10.52
CA PHE A 64 68.01 6.70 -10.66
C PHE A 64 66.70 5.94 -10.92
N SER A 65 66.72 4.90 -11.76
CA SER A 65 65.56 4.01 -12.00
C SER A 65 65.14 3.22 -10.76
N ARG A 66 66.09 2.83 -9.90
CA ARG A 66 65.81 2.15 -8.62
C ARG A 66 65.25 3.11 -7.57
N TYR A 67 65.79 4.33 -7.49
CA TYR A 67 65.26 5.38 -6.61
C TYR A 67 63.85 5.78 -7.01
N TRP A 68 63.60 6.01 -8.31
CA TRP A 68 62.28 6.28 -8.87
C TRP A 68 61.28 5.13 -8.60
N ARG A 69 61.69 3.87 -8.77
CA ARG A 69 60.83 2.71 -8.46
C ARG A 69 60.55 2.55 -6.96
N ARG A 70 61.47 2.95 -6.07
CA ARG A 70 61.25 2.99 -4.61
C ARG A 70 60.33 4.14 -4.22
N TRP A 71 60.58 5.33 -4.76
CA TRP A 71 59.76 6.52 -4.56
C TRP A 71 58.33 6.30 -5.07
N ASN A 72 58.16 5.79 -6.29
CA ASN A 72 56.85 5.46 -6.87
C ASN A 72 56.10 4.39 -6.05
N ARG A 73 56.80 3.37 -5.52
CA ARG A 73 56.18 2.39 -4.60
C ARG A 73 55.79 3.01 -3.26
N PHE A 74 56.61 3.91 -2.72
CA PHE A 74 56.30 4.63 -1.49
C PHE A 74 55.11 5.57 -1.67
N CYS A 75 55.10 6.39 -2.74
CA CYS A 75 53.99 7.26 -3.12
C CYS A 75 52.71 6.45 -3.36
N ARG A 76 52.74 5.36 -4.13
CA ARG A 76 51.57 4.48 -4.32
C ARG A 76 51.04 3.91 -3.00
N ARG A 77 51.91 3.49 -2.08
CA ARG A 77 51.49 3.01 -0.75
C ARG A 77 50.84 4.11 0.08
N LYS A 78 51.41 5.32 0.11
CA LYS A 78 50.85 6.49 0.81
C LYS A 78 49.53 6.94 0.17
N CYS A 79 49.43 7.01 -1.15
CA CYS A 79 48.18 7.32 -1.85
C CYS A 79 47.11 6.24 -1.61
N ARG A 80 47.48 4.95 -1.59
CA ARG A 80 46.55 3.86 -1.26
C ARG A 80 46.03 3.97 0.18
N ALA A 81 46.88 4.34 1.13
CA ALA A 81 46.48 4.61 2.51
C ALA A 81 45.54 5.82 2.60
N ALA A 82 45.78 6.88 1.82
CA ALA A 82 44.92 8.05 1.74
C ALA A 82 43.54 7.72 1.15
N VAL A 83 43.48 7.00 0.01
CA VAL A 83 42.21 6.60 -0.64
C VAL A 83 41.34 5.73 0.25
N LYS A 84 41.96 4.88 1.08
CA LYS A 84 41.25 4.00 2.02
C LYS A 84 40.93 4.68 3.37
N SER A 85 41.31 5.94 3.56
CA SER A 85 41.07 6.65 4.82
C SER A 85 39.61 7.09 4.96
N ASN A 86 39.11 7.14 6.19
CA ASN A 86 37.78 7.70 6.49
C ASN A 86 37.67 9.18 6.10
N VAL A 87 38.78 9.92 6.14
CA VAL A 87 38.81 11.33 5.73
C VAL A 87 38.52 11.48 4.24
N PHE A 88 39.14 10.63 3.40
CA PHE A 88 38.88 10.64 1.96
C PHE A 88 37.43 10.24 1.64
N TYR A 89 36.86 9.27 2.37
CA TYR A 89 35.45 8.90 2.26
C TYR A 89 34.52 10.09 2.52
N TRP A 90 34.66 10.77 3.66
CA TRP A 90 33.82 11.93 4.01
C TRP A 90 34.03 13.11 3.06
N LEU A 91 35.26 13.33 2.58
CA LEU A 91 35.56 14.37 1.61
C LEU A 91 34.81 14.13 0.29
N VAL A 92 34.82 12.90 -0.24
CA VAL A 92 34.10 12.62 -1.50
C VAL A 92 32.60 12.77 -1.33
N ILE A 93 32.02 12.32 -0.21
CA ILE A 93 30.59 12.51 0.08
C ILE A 93 30.25 14.00 0.14
N PHE A 94 31.08 14.81 0.79
CA PHE A 94 30.89 16.25 0.86
C PHE A 94 30.92 16.90 -0.54
N LEU A 95 31.85 16.48 -1.42
CA LEU A 95 31.89 16.96 -2.81
C LEU A 95 30.65 16.56 -3.62
N VAL A 96 30.14 15.34 -3.40
CA VAL A 96 28.90 14.89 -4.04
C VAL A 96 27.72 15.71 -3.54
N PHE A 97 27.63 15.95 -2.22
CA PHE A 97 26.58 16.80 -1.63
C PHE A 97 26.62 18.24 -2.18
N LEU A 98 27.81 18.85 -2.27
CA LEU A 98 27.97 20.17 -2.87
C LEU A 98 27.53 20.18 -4.34
N ASN A 99 27.88 19.14 -5.11
CA ASN A 99 27.42 19.02 -6.49
C ASN A 99 25.89 18.90 -6.58
N THR A 100 25.27 18.10 -5.71
CA THR A 100 23.81 18.00 -5.61
C THR A 100 23.18 19.35 -5.28
N LEU A 101 23.75 20.11 -4.34
CA LEU A 101 23.26 21.43 -3.96
C LEU A 101 23.35 22.44 -5.11
N THR A 102 24.45 22.42 -5.88
CA THR A 102 24.60 23.31 -7.05
C THR A 102 23.50 23.06 -8.08
N ILE A 103 23.17 21.80 -8.32
CA ILE A 103 22.11 21.40 -9.25
C ILE A 103 20.73 21.76 -8.68
N ALA A 104 20.51 21.54 -7.39
CA ALA A 104 19.24 21.83 -6.73
C ALA A 104 18.88 23.33 -6.73
N SER A 105 19.88 24.20 -6.82
CA SER A 105 19.71 25.66 -6.80
C SER A 105 19.19 26.25 -8.11
N GLU A 106 19.17 25.48 -9.19
CA GLU A 106 18.68 25.95 -10.48
C GLU A 106 17.17 26.24 -10.43
N HIS A 107 16.81 27.44 -10.90
CA HIS A 107 15.42 27.86 -11.05
C HIS A 107 15.22 28.80 -12.23
N TYR A 108 13.99 28.91 -12.69
CA TYR A 108 13.57 29.86 -13.71
C TYR A 108 13.71 31.32 -13.23
N ASN A 109 14.11 32.23 -14.13
CA ASN A 109 14.45 33.63 -13.81
C ASN A 109 15.48 33.82 -12.69
N GLN A 110 16.48 32.92 -12.63
CA GLN A 110 17.57 33.06 -11.67
C GLN A 110 18.49 34.26 -12.00
N PRO A 111 19.04 34.93 -10.96
CA PRO A 111 19.93 36.06 -11.18
C PRO A 111 21.27 35.62 -11.79
N ASP A 112 21.87 36.49 -12.61
CA ASP A 112 23.10 36.18 -13.37
C ASP A 112 24.26 35.68 -12.49
N TRP A 113 24.42 36.25 -11.29
CA TRP A 113 25.46 35.81 -10.35
C TRP A 113 25.32 34.34 -9.96
N LEU A 114 24.10 33.81 -9.87
CA LEU A 114 23.87 32.41 -9.51
C LEU A 114 24.28 31.50 -10.67
N THR A 115 23.98 31.90 -11.90
CA THR A 115 24.42 31.20 -13.12
C THR A 115 25.95 31.14 -13.19
N GLU A 116 26.64 32.26 -12.95
CA GLU A 116 28.11 32.31 -12.93
C GLU A 116 28.72 31.43 -11.84
N VAL A 117 28.13 31.45 -10.63
CA VAL A 117 28.55 30.61 -9.51
C VAL A 117 28.34 29.13 -9.82
N GLN A 118 27.19 28.74 -10.38
CA GLN A 118 26.89 27.37 -10.78
C GLN A 118 27.88 26.87 -11.84
N ASP A 119 28.17 27.66 -12.87
CA ASP A 119 29.13 27.31 -13.92
C ASP A 119 30.55 27.18 -13.38
N THR A 120 30.96 28.09 -12.50
CA THR A 120 32.27 28.03 -11.82
C THR A 120 32.37 26.79 -10.93
N ALA A 121 31.34 26.52 -10.13
CA ALA A 121 31.29 25.35 -9.26
C ALA A 121 31.33 24.05 -10.08
N ASN A 122 30.63 23.99 -11.22
CA ASN A 122 30.63 22.83 -12.10
C ASN A 122 32.03 22.51 -12.64
N LYS A 123 32.79 23.52 -13.06
CA LYS A 123 34.19 23.37 -13.52
C LYS A 123 35.11 22.91 -12.39
N VAL A 124 35.01 23.53 -11.21
CA VAL A 124 35.81 23.18 -10.03
C VAL A 124 35.52 21.74 -9.56
N LEU A 125 34.25 21.37 -9.43
CA LEU A 125 33.84 20.03 -9.01
C LEU A 125 34.26 18.96 -10.02
N LEU A 126 34.16 19.22 -11.32
CA LEU A 126 34.64 18.31 -12.36
C LEU A 126 36.16 18.11 -12.28
N ALA A 127 36.93 19.18 -12.03
CA ALA A 127 38.37 19.09 -11.83
C ALA A 127 38.71 18.23 -10.59
N LEU A 128 37.99 18.42 -9.47
CA LEU A 128 38.15 17.63 -8.26
C LEU A 128 37.79 16.15 -8.47
N PHE A 129 36.71 15.85 -9.20
CA PHE A 129 36.36 14.47 -9.54
C PHE A 129 37.37 13.82 -10.50
N THR A 130 37.94 14.60 -11.42
CA THR A 130 39.02 14.12 -12.28
C THR A 130 40.27 13.78 -11.46
N ALA A 131 40.62 14.63 -10.50
CA ALA A 131 41.73 14.37 -9.57
C ALA A 131 41.47 13.12 -8.71
N GLU A 132 40.25 12.95 -8.19
CA GLU A 132 39.80 11.76 -7.46
C GLU A 132 40.01 10.49 -8.30
N MET A 133 39.53 10.51 -9.55
CA MET A 133 39.61 9.40 -10.49
C MET A 133 41.07 9.03 -10.84
N LEU A 134 41.90 10.02 -11.15
CA LEU A 134 43.32 9.83 -11.46
C LEU A 134 44.09 9.28 -10.26
N LEU A 135 43.80 9.77 -9.06
CA LEU A 135 44.44 9.31 -7.82
C LEU A 135 44.05 7.86 -7.47
N LYS A 136 42.80 7.46 -7.75
CA LYS A 136 42.35 6.06 -7.65
C LYS A 136 43.04 5.16 -8.69
N MET A 137 43.11 5.56 -9.95
CA MET A 137 43.79 4.80 -11.00
C MET A 137 45.30 4.62 -10.68
N TYR A 138 45.95 5.68 -10.20
CA TYR A 138 47.36 5.63 -9.84
C TYR A 138 47.62 4.74 -8.62
N SER A 139 46.80 4.84 -7.56
CA SER A 139 46.99 4.10 -6.30
C SER A 139 46.62 2.61 -6.37
N LEU A 140 45.54 2.26 -7.08
CA LEU A 140 45.05 0.88 -7.22
C LEU A 140 45.73 0.14 -8.37
N GLY A 141 46.14 0.85 -9.41
CA GLY A 141 46.55 0.29 -10.70
C GLY A 141 45.39 0.21 -11.69
N LEU A 142 45.69 0.40 -12.98
CA LEU A 142 44.69 0.56 -14.04
C LEU A 142 43.78 -0.67 -14.19
N GLN A 143 44.37 -1.88 -14.20
CA GLN A 143 43.60 -3.13 -14.30
C GLN A 143 42.68 -3.33 -13.09
N ALA A 144 43.19 -3.13 -11.87
CA ALA A 144 42.40 -3.28 -10.65
C ALA A 144 41.27 -2.22 -10.53
N TYR A 145 41.47 -1.02 -11.09
CA TYR A 145 40.44 0.02 -11.13
C TYR A 145 39.21 -0.43 -11.93
N PHE A 146 39.43 -0.99 -13.13
CA PHE A 146 38.36 -1.44 -14.03
C PHE A 146 37.70 -2.76 -13.62
N VAL A 147 38.14 -3.45 -12.56
CA VAL A 147 37.41 -4.61 -12.03
C VAL A 147 36.11 -4.18 -11.34
N SER A 148 36.11 -3.03 -10.64
CA SER A 148 34.93 -2.56 -9.91
C SER A 148 33.94 -1.85 -10.84
N LEU A 149 32.67 -2.28 -10.83
CA LEU A 149 31.58 -1.65 -11.59
C LEU A 149 31.41 -0.16 -11.25
N PHE A 150 31.49 0.21 -9.97
CA PHE A 150 31.37 1.61 -9.53
C PHE A 150 32.51 2.49 -10.05
N ASN A 151 33.72 1.95 -10.19
CA ASN A 151 34.85 2.69 -10.76
C ASN A 151 34.71 2.86 -12.29
N ARG A 152 34.11 1.88 -12.99
CA ARG A 152 33.76 2.02 -14.42
C ARG A 152 32.75 3.15 -14.62
N PHE A 153 31.73 3.18 -13.78
CA PHE A 153 30.70 4.22 -13.79
C PHE A 153 31.27 5.62 -13.48
N ASP A 154 32.16 5.73 -12.48
CA ASP A 154 32.86 6.98 -12.16
C ASP A 154 33.68 7.50 -13.35
N CYS A 155 34.39 6.60 -14.05
CA CYS A 155 35.13 6.95 -15.26
C CYS A 155 34.21 7.48 -16.37
N PHE A 156 33.06 6.84 -16.57
CA PHE A 156 32.06 7.27 -17.56
C PHE A 156 31.55 8.69 -17.26
N ILE A 157 31.21 8.99 -16.00
CA ILE A 157 30.71 10.31 -15.59
C ILE A 157 31.77 11.40 -15.79
N VAL A 158 33.02 11.15 -15.40
CA VAL A 158 34.10 12.13 -15.52
C VAL A 158 34.41 12.39 -17.00
N CYS A 159 34.54 11.34 -17.82
CA CYS A 159 34.75 11.49 -19.25
C CYS A 159 33.58 12.22 -19.94
N GLY A 160 32.33 11.91 -19.57
CA GLY A 160 31.15 12.61 -20.08
C GLY A 160 31.13 14.09 -19.73
N GLY A 161 31.49 14.45 -18.49
CA GLY A 161 31.58 15.85 -18.06
C GLY A 161 32.71 16.65 -18.75
N ILE A 162 33.85 16.02 -19.02
CA ILE A 162 34.94 16.64 -19.78
C ILE A 162 34.49 16.86 -21.24
N LEU A 163 33.88 15.84 -21.86
CA LEU A 163 33.36 15.92 -23.22
C LEU A 163 32.32 17.05 -23.36
N GLU A 164 31.41 17.15 -22.39
CA GLU A 164 30.44 18.23 -22.33
C GLU A 164 31.12 19.61 -22.26
N THR A 165 32.10 19.79 -21.38
CA THR A 165 32.80 21.07 -21.22
C THR A 165 33.46 21.50 -22.53
N ILE A 166 34.11 20.55 -23.23
CA ILE A 166 34.73 20.77 -24.55
C ILE A 166 33.65 21.15 -25.59
N LEU A 167 32.53 20.43 -25.62
CA LEU A 167 31.44 20.69 -26.58
C LEU A 167 30.79 22.06 -26.39
N VAL A 168 30.61 22.48 -25.13
CA VAL A 168 30.05 23.79 -24.79
C VAL A 168 31.00 24.92 -25.20
N GLU A 169 32.30 24.79 -24.91
CA GLU A 169 33.31 25.80 -25.27
C GLU A 169 33.50 25.91 -26.80
N THR A 170 33.38 24.80 -27.52
CA THR A 170 33.51 24.76 -28.98
C THR A 170 32.24 25.17 -29.74
N LYS A 171 31.09 25.33 -29.06
CA LYS A 171 29.78 25.73 -29.63
C LYS A 171 29.30 24.90 -30.83
N ILE A 172 29.71 23.64 -30.93
CA ILE A 172 29.45 22.78 -32.11
C ILE A 172 27.99 22.28 -32.17
N MET A 173 27.26 22.26 -31.05
CA MET A 173 25.96 21.58 -30.93
C MET A 173 24.77 22.54 -30.76
N SER A 174 23.58 22.09 -31.18
CA SER A 174 22.32 22.81 -30.96
C SER A 174 22.00 22.98 -29.46
N PRO A 175 21.20 24.00 -29.09
CA PRO A 175 20.83 24.25 -27.69
C PRO A 175 20.18 23.05 -26.99
N LEU A 176 19.42 22.22 -27.74
CA LEU A 176 18.76 21.02 -27.21
C LEU A 176 19.77 19.95 -26.78
N GLY A 177 20.81 19.72 -27.60
CA GLY A 177 21.86 18.75 -27.29
C GLY A 177 22.71 19.19 -26.09
N ILE A 178 22.91 20.49 -25.90
CA ILE A 178 23.57 21.06 -24.72
C ILE A 178 22.74 20.79 -23.46
N SER A 179 21.40 20.93 -23.52
CA SER A 179 20.51 20.65 -22.39
C SER A 179 20.53 19.18 -21.96
N VAL A 180 20.56 18.24 -22.92
CA VAL A 180 20.62 16.79 -22.62
C VAL A 180 21.97 16.40 -22.02
N LEU A 181 23.07 17.00 -22.48
CA LEU A 181 24.39 16.74 -21.92
C LEU A 181 24.53 17.29 -20.49
N ARG A 182 23.86 18.40 -20.14
CA ARG A 182 23.78 18.89 -18.75
C ARG A 182 23.12 17.88 -17.82
N CYS A 183 22.17 17.07 -18.31
CA CYS A 183 21.58 15.98 -17.53
C CYS A 183 22.59 14.88 -17.16
N VAL A 184 23.69 14.70 -17.91
CA VAL A 184 24.73 13.71 -17.57
C VAL A 184 25.41 14.07 -16.24
N ARG A 185 25.46 15.36 -15.88
CA ARG A 185 25.97 15.83 -14.58
C ARG A 185 25.17 15.25 -13.41
N LEU A 186 23.88 14.99 -13.59
CA LEU A 186 22.99 14.42 -12.56
C LEU A 186 23.38 12.99 -12.18
N LEU A 187 24.02 12.25 -13.09
CA LEU A 187 24.51 10.90 -12.80
C LEU A 187 25.56 10.90 -11.68
N ARG A 188 26.19 12.03 -11.37
CA ARG A 188 27.11 12.19 -10.22
C ARG A 188 26.43 11.89 -8.89
N ILE A 189 25.12 12.12 -8.77
CA ILE A 189 24.34 11.81 -7.55
C ILE A 189 24.36 10.30 -7.28
N PHE A 190 24.39 9.46 -8.33
CA PHE A 190 24.52 8.01 -8.15
C PHE A 190 25.84 7.59 -7.50
N LYS A 191 26.86 8.46 -7.36
CA LYS A 191 28.05 8.16 -6.55
C LYS A 191 27.69 7.87 -5.07
N ILE A 192 26.56 8.38 -4.57
CA ILE A 192 26.06 8.08 -3.21
C ILE A 192 25.77 6.58 -3.04
N THR A 193 25.32 5.89 -4.09
CA THR A 193 24.99 4.45 -4.06
C THR A 193 26.17 3.59 -3.59
N ARG A 194 27.40 3.99 -3.92
CA ARG A 194 28.63 3.30 -3.50
C ARG A 194 28.85 3.36 -1.98
N TYR A 195 28.42 4.46 -1.36
CA TYR A 195 28.71 4.74 0.04
C TYR A 195 27.58 4.32 0.97
N TRP A 196 26.40 4.08 0.42
CA TRP A 196 25.22 3.66 1.15
C TRP A 196 24.86 2.20 0.86
N ASN A 197 25.28 1.30 1.74
CA ASN A 197 25.13 -0.16 1.57
C ASN A 197 23.68 -0.58 1.29
N SER A 198 22.70 0.01 1.98
CA SER A 198 21.28 -0.28 1.75
C SER A 198 20.84 0.05 0.31
N LEU A 199 21.27 1.21 -0.21
CA LEU A 199 20.98 1.62 -1.58
C LEU A 199 21.72 0.75 -2.60
N SER A 200 22.98 0.38 -2.34
CA SER A 200 23.73 -0.55 -3.18
C SER A 200 23.08 -1.92 -3.27
N ASN A 201 22.61 -2.47 -2.14
CA ASN A 201 21.93 -3.76 -2.09
C ASN A 201 20.61 -3.71 -2.86
N LEU A 202 19.86 -2.61 -2.71
CA LEU A 202 18.60 -2.41 -3.43
C LEU A 202 18.84 -2.30 -4.95
N VAL A 203 19.84 -1.54 -5.40
CA VAL A 203 20.21 -1.45 -6.83
C VAL A 203 20.65 -2.82 -7.38
N ALA A 204 21.40 -3.61 -6.61
CA ALA A 204 21.79 -4.96 -7.01
C ALA A 204 20.58 -5.90 -7.15
N SER A 205 19.66 -5.89 -6.18
CA SER A 205 18.39 -6.63 -6.24
C SER A 205 17.56 -6.20 -7.45
N LEU A 206 17.46 -4.89 -7.71
CA LEU A 206 16.78 -4.34 -8.88
C LEU A 206 17.36 -4.90 -10.19
N LEU A 207 18.68 -4.84 -10.37
CA LEU A 207 19.34 -5.30 -11.59
C LEU A 207 19.17 -6.82 -11.81
N ASN A 208 19.15 -7.61 -10.74
CA ASN A 208 18.89 -9.05 -10.83
C ASN A 208 17.44 -9.32 -11.27
N SER A 209 16.47 -8.61 -10.68
CA SER A 209 15.05 -8.75 -11.00
C SER A 209 14.73 -8.31 -12.44
N VAL A 210 15.39 -7.28 -12.98
CA VAL A 210 15.15 -6.82 -14.37
C VAL A 210 15.30 -7.96 -15.38
N ARG A 211 16.17 -8.95 -15.12
CA ARG A 211 16.36 -10.09 -16.03
C ARG A 211 15.15 -11.04 -16.06
N SER A 212 14.52 -11.34 -14.93
CA SER A 212 13.30 -12.17 -14.89
C SER A 212 12.11 -11.41 -15.46
N ILE A 213 12.09 -10.08 -15.26
CA ILE A 213 10.97 -9.20 -15.60
C ILE A 213 10.96 -8.79 -17.07
N ALA A 214 12.12 -8.76 -17.72
CA ALA A 214 12.22 -8.35 -19.12
C ALA A 214 11.27 -9.13 -20.05
N SER A 215 11.05 -10.43 -19.76
CA SER A 215 10.10 -11.26 -20.52
C SER A 215 8.65 -10.83 -20.32
N LEU A 216 8.26 -10.46 -19.09
CA LEU A 216 6.93 -9.96 -18.74
C LEU A 216 6.68 -8.56 -19.29
N LEU A 217 7.67 -7.66 -19.20
CA LEU A 217 7.59 -6.33 -19.81
C LEU A 217 7.48 -6.40 -21.33
N LEU A 218 8.16 -7.36 -21.96
CA LEU A 218 8.02 -7.59 -23.40
C LEU A 218 6.60 -8.06 -23.75
N LEU A 219 6.01 -8.97 -22.97
CA LEU A 219 4.64 -9.42 -23.17
C LEU A 219 3.63 -8.28 -22.99
N LEU A 220 3.81 -7.46 -21.95
CA LEU A 220 3.01 -6.27 -21.71
C LEU A 220 3.14 -5.28 -22.87
N PHE A 221 4.36 -5.01 -23.33
CA PHE A 221 4.59 -4.09 -24.44
C PHE A 221 3.94 -4.59 -25.73
N LEU A 222 4.01 -5.90 -25.99
CA LEU A 222 3.29 -6.53 -27.11
C LEU A 222 1.78 -6.35 -26.98
N PHE A 223 1.22 -6.56 -25.78
CA PHE A 223 -0.20 -6.33 -25.51
C PHE A 223 -0.60 -4.88 -25.78
N ILE A 224 0.19 -3.91 -25.31
CA ILE A 224 -0.04 -2.47 -25.57
C ILE A 224 -0.04 -2.20 -27.08
N ILE A 225 0.92 -2.74 -27.84
CA ILE A 225 0.97 -2.57 -29.30
C ILE A 225 -0.29 -3.12 -29.98
N ILE A 226 -0.73 -4.34 -29.61
CA ILE A 226 -1.93 -4.97 -30.19
C ILE A 226 -3.15 -4.07 -29.97
N PHE A 227 -3.35 -3.59 -28.75
CA PHE A 227 -4.50 -2.73 -28.43
C PHE A 227 -4.38 -1.34 -29.03
N SER A 228 -3.17 -0.81 -29.20
CA SER A 228 -2.93 0.49 -29.86
C SER A 228 -3.29 0.41 -31.35
N LEU A 229 -2.85 -0.64 -32.04
CA LEU A 229 -3.20 -0.88 -33.44
C LEU A 229 -4.70 -1.17 -33.62
N LEU A 230 -5.30 -1.96 -32.73
CA LEU A 230 -6.75 -2.19 -32.74
C LEU A 230 -7.52 -0.89 -32.52
N GLY A 231 -7.08 -0.05 -31.58
CA GLY A 231 -7.66 1.27 -31.31
C GLY A 231 -7.57 2.19 -32.53
N MET A 232 -6.45 2.20 -33.25
CA MET A 232 -6.32 2.94 -34.51
C MET A 232 -7.31 2.47 -35.58
N GLN A 233 -7.57 1.16 -35.70
CA GLN A 233 -8.54 0.63 -36.65
C GLN A 233 -9.99 0.98 -36.29
N LEU A 234 -10.30 1.01 -34.98
CA LEU A 234 -11.65 1.34 -34.50
C LEU A 234 -11.91 2.85 -34.51
N PHE A 235 -10.96 3.66 -34.04
CA PHE A 235 -11.16 5.07 -33.70
C PHE A 235 -10.34 6.07 -34.52
N GLY A 236 -9.38 5.62 -35.33
CA GLY A 236 -8.49 6.51 -36.07
C GLY A 236 -9.27 7.48 -36.97
N GLY A 237 -9.05 8.79 -36.76
CA GLY A 237 -9.73 9.86 -37.51
C GLY A 237 -11.21 10.04 -37.19
N LYS A 238 -11.76 9.34 -36.20
CA LYS A 238 -13.19 9.44 -35.81
C LYS A 238 -13.44 10.38 -34.65
N PHE A 239 -12.39 10.82 -33.94
CA PHE A 239 -12.50 11.78 -32.84
C PHE A 239 -12.56 13.23 -33.34
N ASN A 240 -13.13 13.44 -34.53
CA ASN A 240 -13.34 14.73 -35.15
C ASN A 240 -14.74 15.23 -34.78
N PHE A 241 -14.87 15.73 -33.55
CA PHE A 241 -16.12 16.35 -33.09
C PHE A 241 -16.14 17.81 -33.53
N ASP A 242 -17.29 18.28 -34.04
CA ASP A 242 -17.54 19.71 -34.26
C ASP A 242 -17.70 20.37 -32.89
N GLU A 243 -16.63 20.93 -32.31
CA GLU A 243 -16.65 22.03 -31.34
C GLU A 243 -15.22 22.38 -30.86
N MET A 244 -15.02 23.63 -30.42
CA MET A 244 -13.76 24.31 -30.02
C MET A 244 -12.83 23.58 -29.02
N GLN A 245 -13.13 22.37 -28.55
CA GLN A 245 -12.29 21.59 -27.63
C GLN A 245 -11.45 20.54 -28.37
N THR A 246 -10.13 20.72 -28.35
CA THR A 246 -9.19 19.73 -28.89
C THR A 246 -9.04 18.55 -27.93
N ARG A 247 -9.55 17.37 -28.32
CA ARG A 247 -9.32 16.12 -27.61
C ARG A 247 -7.88 15.66 -27.87
N ARG A 248 -7.09 15.48 -26.81
CA ARG A 248 -5.66 15.11 -26.93
C ARG A 248 -5.41 13.61 -27.00
N SER A 249 -6.13 12.84 -26.19
CA SER A 249 -5.99 11.37 -26.12
C SER A 249 -6.75 10.68 -27.26
N THR A 250 -6.22 10.80 -28.48
CA THR A 250 -6.81 10.20 -29.69
C THR A 250 -6.10 8.91 -30.13
N PHE A 251 -6.60 8.30 -31.21
CA PHE A 251 -6.04 7.11 -31.84
C PHE A 251 -5.60 7.36 -33.29
N ASP A 252 -5.28 8.60 -33.65
CA ASP A 252 -5.02 8.97 -35.05
C ASP A 252 -3.66 8.47 -35.55
N ASN A 253 -2.65 8.53 -34.68
CA ASN A 253 -1.27 8.14 -34.98
C ASN A 253 -0.78 7.06 -34.01
N PHE A 254 0.18 6.24 -34.44
CA PHE A 254 0.70 5.14 -33.63
C PHE A 254 1.34 5.57 -32.29
N PRO A 255 2.21 6.61 -32.21
CA PRO A 255 2.72 7.07 -30.92
C PRO A 255 1.62 7.61 -30.00
N GLN A 256 0.63 8.29 -30.58
CA GLN A 256 -0.49 8.85 -29.81
C GLN A 256 -1.42 7.74 -29.29
N SER A 257 -1.71 6.72 -30.10
CA SER A 257 -2.50 5.56 -29.64
C SER A 257 -1.77 4.76 -28.57
N LEU A 258 -0.44 4.63 -28.66
CA LEU A 258 0.39 4.03 -27.61
C LEU A 258 0.23 4.77 -26.27
N LEU A 259 0.25 6.11 -26.29
CA LEU A 259 0.05 6.95 -25.10
C LEU A 259 -1.36 6.82 -24.54
N THR A 260 -2.37 6.85 -25.40
CA THR A 260 -3.78 6.69 -24.99
C THR A 260 -4.04 5.31 -24.37
N VAL A 261 -3.48 4.23 -24.94
CA VAL A 261 -3.58 2.89 -24.34
C VAL A 261 -2.84 2.82 -23.01
N PHE A 262 -1.64 3.41 -22.93
CA PHE A 262 -0.90 3.47 -21.67
C PHE A 262 -1.68 4.26 -20.59
N GLN A 263 -2.33 5.36 -20.95
CA GLN A 263 -3.24 6.11 -20.07
C GLN A 263 -4.36 5.24 -19.52
N ILE A 264 -5.05 4.49 -20.38
CA ILE A 264 -6.12 3.58 -19.94
C ILE A 264 -5.59 2.49 -19.00
N LEU A 265 -4.39 1.96 -19.24
CA LEU A 265 -3.76 0.95 -18.38
C LEU A 265 -3.37 1.49 -17.00
N THR A 266 -3.02 2.77 -16.89
CA THR A 266 -2.80 3.42 -15.59
C THR A 266 -4.08 3.64 -14.80
N GLY A 267 -5.25 3.57 -15.46
CA GLY A 267 -6.56 3.81 -14.85
C GLY A 267 -6.90 5.29 -14.69
N GLU A 268 -6.12 6.19 -15.29
CA GLU A 268 -6.33 7.63 -15.21
C GLU A 268 -7.16 8.15 -16.38
N ASP A 269 -8.23 8.88 -16.10
CA ASP A 269 -9.13 9.49 -17.10
C ASP A 269 -9.62 8.54 -18.21
N TRP A 270 -9.59 7.22 -17.98
CA TRP A 270 -9.97 6.20 -18.98
C TRP A 270 -11.45 6.29 -19.38
N ASN A 271 -12.29 6.76 -18.45
CA ASN A 271 -13.70 7.05 -18.67
C ASN A 271 -13.90 8.18 -19.68
N SER A 272 -13.09 9.24 -19.64
CA SER A 272 -13.16 10.35 -20.60
C SER A 272 -12.87 9.86 -22.03
N VAL A 273 -11.81 9.07 -22.21
CA VAL A 273 -11.46 8.45 -23.50
C VAL A 273 -12.54 7.49 -23.98
N MET A 274 -13.15 6.74 -23.06
CA MET A 274 -14.29 5.86 -23.37
C MET A 274 -15.51 6.67 -23.84
N TYR A 275 -15.83 7.79 -23.18
CA TYR A 275 -16.94 8.66 -23.58
C TYR A 275 -16.73 9.23 -24.98
N ASP A 276 -15.52 9.68 -25.29
CA ASP A 276 -15.15 10.13 -26.63
C ASP A 276 -15.30 8.98 -27.65
N GLY A 277 -14.91 7.76 -27.28
CA GLY A 277 -15.12 6.56 -28.10
C GLY A 277 -16.60 6.24 -28.39
N ILE A 278 -17.49 6.41 -27.41
CA ILE A 278 -18.94 6.21 -27.56
C ILE A 278 -19.54 7.30 -28.44
N MET A 279 -19.15 8.55 -28.21
CA MET A 279 -19.63 9.70 -28.99
C MET A 279 -19.23 9.61 -30.46
N ALA A 280 -18.04 9.10 -30.76
CA ALA A 280 -17.55 8.89 -32.14
C ALA A 280 -18.42 7.94 -32.97
N TYR A 281 -19.27 7.13 -32.33
CA TYR A 281 -20.19 6.17 -32.96
C TYR A 281 -21.67 6.57 -32.82
N GLY A 282 -21.94 7.88 -32.69
CA GLY A 282 -23.31 8.41 -32.61
C GLY A 282 -23.91 8.39 -31.21
N GLY A 283 -23.06 8.51 -30.17
CA GLY A 283 -23.47 8.66 -28.78
C GLY A 283 -23.96 7.39 -28.09
N PRO A 284 -24.78 7.48 -27.03
CA PRO A 284 -25.23 6.34 -26.21
C PRO A 284 -26.32 5.52 -26.91
N SER A 285 -26.18 5.31 -28.21
CA SER A 285 -26.99 4.39 -29.01
C SER A 285 -26.39 2.98 -28.94
N PHE A 286 -27.16 1.95 -29.30
CA PHE A 286 -26.70 0.55 -29.29
C PHE A 286 -25.32 0.33 -29.94
N PRO A 287 -25.04 0.82 -31.17
CA PRO A 287 -23.71 0.63 -31.78
C PRO A 287 -22.59 1.39 -31.04
N GLY A 288 -22.85 2.60 -30.54
CA GLY A 288 -21.88 3.36 -29.76
C GLY A 288 -21.58 2.72 -28.40
N MET A 289 -22.59 2.14 -27.74
CA MET A 289 -22.39 1.44 -26.48
C MET A 289 -21.59 0.14 -26.63
N LEU A 290 -21.66 -0.57 -27.77
CA LEU A 290 -20.86 -1.78 -27.99
C LEU A 290 -19.35 -1.50 -27.97
N VAL A 291 -18.95 -0.27 -28.31
CA VAL A 291 -17.56 0.18 -28.30
C VAL A 291 -16.96 0.17 -26.90
N CYS A 292 -17.76 0.36 -25.83
CA CYS A 292 -17.27 0.36 -24.45
C CYS A 292 -16.58 -0.97 -24.07
N ILE A 293 -16.95 -2.07 -24.75
CA ILE A 293 -16.35 -3.39 -24.56
C ILE A 293 -14.84 -3.38 -24.82
N TYR A 294 -14.37 -2.61 -25.82
CA TYR A 294 -12.94 -2.46 -26.08
C TYR A 294 -12.20 -1.92 -24.85
N PHE A 295 -12.71 -0.85 -24.25
CA PHE A 295 -12.12 -0.22 -23.08
C PHE A 295 -12.19 -1.11 -21.83
N ILE A 296 -13.31 -1.82 -21.63
CA ILE A 296 -13.48 -2.76 -20.52
C ILE A 296 -12.50 -3.93 -20.63
N ILE A 297 -12.35 -4.52 -21.83
CA ILE A 297 -11.40 -5.61 -22.06
C ILE A 297 -9.96 -5.10 -21.86
N LEU A 298 -9.63 -3.93 -22.41
CA LEU A 298 -8.31 -3.32 -22.25
C LEU A 298 -7.99 -3.11 -20.76
N PHE A 299 -8.92 -2.55 -20.00
CA PHE A 299 -8.73 -2.28 -18.58
C PHE A 299 -8.61 -3.56 -17.74
N ILE A 300 -9.48 -4.55 -17.95
CA ILE A 300 -9.49 -5.79 -17.15
C ILE A 300 -8.31 -6.71 -17.52
N CYS A 301 -8.10 -6.99 -18.81
CA CYS A 301 -7.06 -7.91 -19.26
C CYS A 301 -5.67 -7.28 -19.23
N GLY A 302 -5.59 -5.97 -19.45
CA GLY A 302 -4.34 -5.22 -19.40
C GLY A 302 -3.90 -4.84 -18.00
N ASN A 303 -4.75 -5.04 -16.99
CA ASN A 303 -4.38 -4.74 -15.62
C ASN A 303 -3.10 -5.50 -15.23
N LEU A 304 -2.09 -4.73 -14.83
CA LEU A 304 -0.71 -5.16 -14.62
C LEU A 304 -0.53 -6.11 -13.43
N LEU A 305 -1.61 -6.46 -12.74
CA LEU A 305 -1.65 -7.24 -11.52
C LEU A 305 -0.88 -8.57 -11.64
N ASN A 306 -0.92 -9.23 -12.81
CA ASN A 306 -0.18 -10.47 -13.05
C ASN A 306 1.34 -10.25 -13.16
N VAL A 307 1.78 -9.16 -13.79
CA VAL A 307 3.21 -8.79 -13.87
C VAL A 307 3.71 -8.39 -12.49
N PHE A 308 2.93 -7.59 -11.77
CA PHE A 308 3.27 -7.12 -10.43
C PHE A 308 3.37 -8.24 -9.40
N LEU A 309 2.42 -9.19 -9.39
CA LEU A 309 2.44 -10.30 -8.44
C LEU A 309 3.66 -11.21 -8.68
N ALA A 310 3.99 -11.51 -9.94
CA ALA A 310 5.14 -12.34 -10.28
C ALA A 310 6.46 -11.70 -9.83
N ILE A 311 6.65 -10.42 -10.15
CA ILE A 311 7.79 -9.60 -9.70
C ILE A 311 7.96 -9.67 -8.19
N ALA A 312 6.85 -9.47 -7.49
CA ALA A 312 6.87 -9.29 -6.06
C ALA A 312 7.21 -10.58 -5.31
N VAL A 313 6.75 -11.72 -5.84
CA VAL A 313 7.07 -13.05 -5.31
C VAL A 313 8.54 -13.42 -5.56
N ASP A 314 9.07 -13.15 -6.75
CA ASP A 314 10.48 -13.41 -7.06
C ASP A 314 11.41 -12.54 -6.20
N ASN A 315 11.12 -11.24 -6.11
CA ASN A 315 11.89 -10.31 -5.28
C ASN A 315 11.82 -10.64 -3.79
N LEU A 316 10.70 -11.19 -3.33
CA LEU A 316 10.54 -11.68 -1.96
C LEU A 316 11.50 -12.85 -1.68
N ALA A 317 11.49 -13.87 -2.55
CA ALA A 317 12.36 -15.04 -2.38
C ALA A 317 13.85 -14.65 -2.38
N ASP A 318 14.23 -13.71 -3.24
CA ASP A 318 15.59 -13.18 -3.30
C ASP A 318 15.93 -12.35 -2.04
N ALA A 319 15.02 -11.51 -1.55
CA ALA A 319 15.24 -10.70 -0.35
C ALA A 319 15.38 -11.56 0.92
N GLU A 320 14.57 -12.61 1.05
CA GLU A 320 14.63 -13.54 2.17
C GLU A 320 15.95 -14.31 2.19
N SER A 321 16.36 -14.88 1.05
CA SER A 321 17.62 -15.61 0.92
C SER A 321 18.85 -14.73 1.14
N LEU A 322 18.81 -13.46 0.72
CA LEU A 322 19.89 -12.51 0.98
C LEU A 322 19.96 -12.11 2.46
N THR A 323 18.82 -11.91 3.12
CA THR A 323 18.76 -11.49 4.52
C THR A 323 19.19 -12.63 5.45
N SER A 324 18.77 -13.87 5.17
CA SER A 324 19.23 -15.05 5.90
C SER A 324 20.73 -15.27 5.74
N ALA A 325 21.24 -15.19 4.51
CA ALA A 325 22.69 -15.28 4.24
C ALA A 325 23.49 -14.19 4.97
N GLN A 326 22.99 -12.95 5.02
CA GLN A 326 23.63 -11.86 5.77
C GLN A 326 23.63 -12.10 7.28
N LYS A 327 22.51 -12.58 7.84
CA LYS A 327 22.42 -12.95 9.27
C LYS A 327 23.38 -14.08 9.61
N GLU A 328 23.45 -15.12 8.77
CA GLU A 328 24.41 -16.22 8.92
C GLU A 328 25.85 -15.71 8.88
N GLU A 329 26.18 -14.81 7.95
CA GLU A 329 27.53 -14.23 7.84
C GLU A 329 27.87 -13.32 9.04
N GLU A 330 26.91 -12.55 9.54
CA GLU A 330 27.07 -11.75 10.77
C GLU A 330 27.26 -12.63 12.00
N GLU A 331 26.43 -13.66 12.16
CA GLU A 331 26.57 -14.65 13.23
C GLU A 331 27.91 -15.38 13.15
N GLU A 332 28.38 -15.73 11.94
CA GLU A 332 29.68 -16.37 11.76
C GLU A 332 30.82 -15.41 12.12
N LYS A 333 30.70 -14.12 11.77
CA LYS A 333 31.66 -13.07 12.17
C LYS A 333 31.66 -12.83 13.67
N GLU A 334 30.49 -12.78 14.30
CA GLU A 334 30.32 -12.68 15.76
C GLU A 334 30.89 -13.90 16.46
N ARG A 335 30.61 -15.12 15.99
CA ARG A 335 31.22 -16.37 16.49
C ARG A 335 32.73 -16.34 16.35
N LYS A 336 33.27 -15.89 15.20
CA LYS A 336 34.71 -15.73 14.98
C LYS A 336 35.32 -14.67 15.92
N LYS A 337 34.65 -13.54 16.16
CA LYS A 337 35.10 -12.52 17.14
C LYS A 337 35.06 -13.06 18.57
N LEU A 338 33.99 -13.76 18.96
CA LEU A 338 33.83 -14.36 20.27
C LEU A 338 34.87 -15.46 20.50
N ALA A 339 35.14 -16.28 19.48
CA ALA A 339 36.23 -17.26 19.50
C ALA A 339 37.60 -16.58 19.65
N ARG A 340 37.80 -15.42 19.00
CA ARG A 340 39.02 -14.62 19.10
C ARG A 340 39.18 -13.92 20.46
N PHE A 341 38.06 -13.59 21.12
CA PHE A 341 38.02 -13.04 22.47
C PHE A 341 38.26 -14.14 23.52
N LYS A 342 37.62 -15.31 23.36
CA LYS A 342 37.88 -16.50 24.18
C LYS A 342 39.33 -16.97 24.09
N THR A 343 39.97 -16.89 22.91
CA THR A 343 41.41 -17.17 22.77
C THR A 343 42.33 -16.07 23.32
N GLY A 344 41.79 -14.89 23.69
CA GLY A 344 42.54 -13.80 24.34
C GLY A 344 42.53 -13.82 25.87
N GLU A 345 41.58 -14.52 26.50
CA GLU A 345 41.44 -14.62 27.97
C GLU A 345 41.86 -15.97 28.56
N PHE A 346 42.44 -16.88 27.77
CA PHE A 346 42.98 -18.18 28.24
C PHE A 346 44.32 -18.08 29.01
N PHE A 347 44.56 -16.95 29.69
CA PHE A 347 45.64 -16.77 30.67
C PHE A 347 45.12 -16.04 31.92
N LYS A 348 44.07 -16.57 32.56
CA LYS A 348 43.98 -16.71 34.02
C LYS A 348 42.68 -17.40 34.45
N ALA A 349 42.87 -18.39 35.33
CA ALA A 349 41.91 -19.05 36.22
C ALA A 349 40.99 -20.11 35.58
N GLU A 350 41.39 -21.37 35.77
CA GLU A 350 40.48 -22.48 36.05
C GLU A 350 39.92 -22.29 37.47
N GLU A 351 38.60 -22.38 37.61
CA GLU A 351 37.83 -23.15 38.61
C GLU A 351 36.42 -22.54 38.76
N ASP A 352 35.44 -23.45 38.73
CA ASP A 352 34.02 -23.32 39.08
C ASP A 352 33.13 -22.35 38.29
N GLU A 353 32.13 -22.90 37.56
CA GLU A 353 30.72 -22.54 37.76
C GLU A 353 29.76 -23.37 36.87
N GLU A 354 28.60 -23.64 37.45
CA GLU A 354 27.46 -24.44 36.98
C GLU A 354 26.87 -23.94 35.64
N GLU A 355 26.24 -24.86 34.91
CA GLU A 355 25.39 -24.53 33.75
C GLU A 355 24.30 -23.51 34.13
N PRO A 356 24.19 -22.36 33.46
CA PRO A 356 23.01 -21.52 33.62
C PRO A 356 21.88 -22.12 32.78
N GLU A 357 20.88 -22.71 33.44
CA GLU A 357 19.56 -22.85 32.86
C GLU A 357 19.10 -21.48 32.35
N MET A 358 18.88 -21.35 31.05
CA MET A 358 18.26 -20.15 30.50
C MET A 358 16.85 -20.02 31.11
N PRO A 359 16.49 -18.90 31.74
CA PRO A 359 15.11 -18.68 32.11
C PRO A 359 14.32 -18.58 30.81
N VAL A 360 13.51 -19.60 30.54
CA VAL A 360 12.49 -19.57 29.50
C VAL A 360 11.57 -18.40 29.83
N GLY A 361 11.83 -17.25 29.23
CA GLY A 361 10.94 -16.11 29.29
C GLY A 361 9.54 -16.56 28.84
N PRO A 362 8.46 -16.03 29.43
CA PRO A 362 7.12 -16.41 29.04
C PRO A 362 6.93 -16.14 27.54
N ARG A 363 6.52 -17.18 26.80
CA ARG A 363 6.20 -17.14 25.37
C ARG A 363 5.38 -15.87 25.04
N PRO A 364 5.68 -15.17 23.93
CA PRO A 364 4.72 -14.21 23.39
C PRO A 364 3.42 -14.97 23.08
N ARG A 365 2.31 -14.46 23.59
CA ARG A 365 0.99 -15.10 23.47
C ARG A 365 0.30 -14.63 22.18
N PRO A 366 -0.54 -15.47 21.56
CA PRO A 366 -1.30 -15.09 20.38
C PRO A 366 -2.17 -13.84 20.65
N MET A 367 -2.27 -12.96 19.65
CA MET A 367 -2.99 -11.66 19.75
C MET A 367 -4.48 -11.80 20.12
N SER A 368 -5.06 -13.00 19.96
CA SER A 368 -6.46 -13.32 20.21
C SER A 368 -6.82 -13.54 21.69
N GLU A 369 -5.85 -13.63 22.61
CA GLU A 369 -6.09 -13.76 24.07
C GLU A 369 -5.71 -12.49 24.84
N LEU A 370 -6.32 -11.35 24.50
CA LEU A 370 -6.14 -10.07 25.20
C LEU A 370 -7.10 -9.87 26.39
N HIS A 371 -7.69 -10.96 26.91
CA HIS A 371 -8.52 -10.94 28.13
C HIS A 371 -7.72 -11.34 29.37
N LEU A 372 -6.64 -10.63 29.69
CA LEU A 372 -6.01 -10.72 31.01
C LEU A 372 -6.60 -9.66 31.95
N LYS A 373 -7.17 -10.12 33.08
CA LYS A 373 -7.46 -9.24 34.23
C LYS A 373 -6.17 -8.54 34.66
N GLU A 374 -6.22 -7.21 34.73
CA GLU A 374 -5.11 -6.35 35.09
C GLU A 374 -4.50 -6.67 36.46
N LYS A 375 -3.17 -6.73 36.54
CA LYS A 375 -2.44 -6.36 37.75
C LYS A 375 -2.24 -4.85 37.71
N ALA A 376 -2.76 -4.12 38.70
CA ALA A 376 -2.57 -2.68 38.83
C ALA A 376 -1.09 -2.32 38.89
N VAL A 377 -0.70 -1.20 38.26
CA VAL A 377 0.69 -0.71 38.32
C VAL A 377 1.03 -0.39 39.77
N PRO A 378 2.11 -0.97 40.33
CA PRO A 378 2.49 -0.76 41.73
C PRO A 378 2.76 0.73 41.99
N MET A 379 2.36 1.22 43.17
CA MET A 379 2.58 2.61 43.58
C MET A 379 4.09 2.89 43.69
N PRO A 380 4.61 4.01 43.15
CA PRO A 380 6.01 4.38 43.33
C PRO A 380 6.33 4.67 44.81
N ASP A 381 7.43 4.10 45.32
CA ASP A 381 7.87 4.23 46.72
C ASP A 381 8.27 5.67 47.13
N ALA A 382 8.43 6.57 46.17
CA ALA A 382 8.83 7.93 46.43
C ALA A 382 7.64 8.88 46.68
N SER A 383 7.87 9.98 47.39
CA SER A 383 6.82 10.98 47.71
C SER A 383 6.37 11.76 46.47
N ALA A 384 5.05 11.85 46.24
CA ALA A 384 4.51 12.69 45.17
C ALA A 384 4.55 14.17 45.58
N PHE A 385 5.03 15.04 44.69
CA PHE A 385 5.24 16.48 44.93
C PHE A 385 6.10 16.83 46.16
N PHE A 386 6.89 15.88 46.67
CA PHE A 386 7.62 15.99 47.95
C PHE A 386 6.72 16.19 49.19
N ILE A 387 5.39 16.07 49.06
CA ILE A 387 4.41 16.32 50.13
C ILE A 387 3.66 15.02 50.51
N PHE A 388 3.35 14.16 49.54
CA PHE A 388 2.51 12.97 49.77
C PHE A 388 3.35 11.69 49.83
N SER A 389 3.58 11.15 51.05
CA SER A 389 4.21 9.83 51.25
C SER A 389 3.39 8.68 50.64
N PRO A 390 4.00 7.52 50.33
CA PRO A 390 3.28 6.34 49.81
C PRO A 390 2.17 5.83 50.75
N SER A 391 2.27 6.11 52.05
CA SER A 391 1.31 5.70 53.09
C SER A 391 0.15 6.67 53.30
N ASN A 392 0.13 7.82 52.62
CA ASN A 392 -0.92 8.82 52.82
C ASN A 392 -2.28 8.30 52.30
N ARG A 393 -3.32 8.31 53.17
CA ARG A 393 -4.68 7.85 52.86
C ARG A 393 -5.26 8.56 51.62
N PHE A 394 -4.96 9.84 51.43
CA PHE A 394 -5.44 10.61 50.28
C PHE A 394 -4.83 10.08 48.96
N ARG A 395 -3.51 9.86 48.93
CA ARG A 395 -2.81 9.32 47.76
C ARG A 395 -3.26 7.89 47.42
N VAL A 396 -3.46 7.06 48.43
CA VAL A 396 -4.00 5.69 48.26
C VAL A 396 -5.43 5.73 47.71
N HIS A 397 -6.25 6.68 48.16
CA HIS A 397 -7.61 6.87 47.65
C HIS A 397 -7.60 7.34 46.19
N CYS A 398 -6.76 8.31 45.82
CA CYS A 398 -6.57 8.74 44.43
C CYS A 398 -6.09 7.59 43.53
N HIS A 399 -5.15 6.77 44.00
CA HIS A 399 -4.68 5.58 43.26
C HIS A 399 -5.80 4.55 43.06
N ARG A 400 -6.68 4.36 44.06
CA ARG A 400 -7.85 3.48 43.93
C ARG A 400 -8.86 3.99 42.89
N ILE A 401 -9.14 5.31 42.87
CA ILE A 401 -10.04 5.92 41.88
C ILE A 401 -9.46 5.79 40.47
N VAL A 402 -8.19 6.12 40.28
CA VAL A 402 -7.56 6.13 38.95
C VAL A 402 -7.50 4.73 38.32
N ASN A 403 -7.38 3.68 39.14
CA ASN A 403 -7.36 2.29 38.69
C ASN A 403 -8.75 1.64 38.60
N ASP A 404 -9.82 2.36 38.92
CA ASP A 404 -11.17 1.81 38.77
C ASP A 404 -11.59 1.76 37.30
N ASN A 405 -12.25 0.66 36.92
CA ASN A 405 -12.76 0.47 35.56
C ASN A 405 -13.87 1.48 35.24
N ILE A 406 -14.66 1.87 36.24
CA ILE A 406 -15.73 2.86 36.08
C ILE A 406 -15.12 4.21 35.71
N PHE A 407 -14.06 4.63 36.41
CA PHE A 407 -13.34 5.87 36.11
C PHE A 407 -12.75 5.84 34.69
N THR A 408 -12.15 4.72 34.29
CA THR A 408 -11.57 4.55 32.96
C THR A 408 -12.63 4.67 31.85
N ASN A 409 -13.77 3.98 31.99
CA ASN A 409 -14.87 4.04 31.03
C ASN A 409 -15.53 5.41 30.97
N LEU A 410 -15.68 6.09 32.11
CA LEU A 410 -16.24 7.44 32.21
C LEU A 410 -15.34 8.47 31.50
N ILE A 411 -14.02 8.42 31.69
CA ILE A 411 -13.09 9.30 30.97
C ILE A 411 -13.13 9.02 29.47
N LEU A 412 -13.18 7.76 29.05
CA LEU A 412 -13.31 7.40 27.63
C LEU A 412 -14.60 7.96 27.02
N PHE A 413 -15.73 7.86 27.73
CA PHE A 413 -16.99 8.45 27.30
C PHE A 413 -16.89 9.98 27.11
N PHE A 414 -16.25 10.70 28.04
CA PHE A 414 -16.01 12.14 27.89
C PHE A 414 -15.03 12.48 26.76
N ILE A 415 -14.04 11.64 26.47
CA ILE A 415 -13.17 11.80 25.29
C ILE A 415 -14.00 11.69 24.00
N LEU A 416 -14.88 10.69 23.90
CA LEU A 416 -15.77 10.52 22.74
C LEU A 416 -16.72 11.72 22.59
N LEU A 417 -17.36 12.15 23.67
CA LEU A 417 -18.30 13.26 23.65
C LEU A 417 -17.60 14.59 23.34
N SER A 418 -16.39 14.82 23.87
CA SER A 418 -15.55 15.96 23.49
C SER A 418 -15.14 15.90 22.02
N SER A 419 -14.95 14.72 21.44
CA SER A 419 -14.58 14.57 20.02
C SER A 419 -15.79 14.89 19.13
N ILE A 420 -16.98 14.39 19.48
CA ILE A 420 -18.24 14.74 18.79
C ILE A 420 -18.49 16.25 18.83
N SER A 421 -18.19 16.90 19.96
CA SER A 421 -18.29 18.36 20.09
C SER A 421 -17.40 19.11 19.10
N LEU A 422 -16.20 18.61 18.80
CA LEU A 422 -15.30 19.21 17.79
C LEU A 422 -15.85 19.01 16.37
N ALA A 423 -16.38 17.83 16.07
CA ALA A 423 -16.97 17.54 14.76
C ALA A 423 -18.26 18.34 14.48
N ALA A 424 -18.95 18.80 15.52
CA ALA A 424 -20.18 19.58 15.40
C ALA A 424 -19.97 21.09 15.22
N GLU A 425 -18.72 21.58 15.31
CA GLU A 425 -18.37 22.99 15.21
C GLU A 425 -18.74 23.58 13.83
N ASP A 426 -19.21 24.82 13.83
CA ASP A 426 -19.46 25.61 12.61
C ASP A 426 -18.21 26.42 12.24
N PRO A 427 -17.49 26.10 11.15
CA PRO A 427 -16.28 26.84 10.78
C PRO A 427 -16.59 28.22 10.16
N VAL A 428 -17.78 28.40 9.59
CA VAL A 428 -18.19 29.62 8.89
C VAL A 428 -18.71 30.64 9.90
N ARG A 429 -19.73 30.27 10.68
CA ARG A 429 -20.44 31.19 11.60
C ARG A 429 -19.90 31.10 13.03
N HIS A 430 -18.81 31.83 13.32
CA HIS A 430 -18.17 31.83 14.65
C HIS A 430 -19.10 32.22 15.81
N LEU A 431 -20.09 33.08 15.58
CA LEU A 431 -21.02 33.60 16.61
C LEU A 431 -22.33 32.80 16.75
N SER A 432 -22.49 31.70 16.01
CA SER A 432 -23.71 30.88 16.02
C SER A 432 -24.05 30.35 17.42
N PHE A 433 -25.35 30.25 17.74
CA PHE A 433 -25.84 29.64 18.99
C PHE A 433 -25.26 28.24 19.23
N ARG A 434 -25.09 27.47 18.14
CA ARG A 434 -24.41 26.16 18.17
C ARG A 434 -23.00 26.27 18.74
N ASN A 435 -22.19 27.19 18.21
CA ASN A 435 -20.81 27.38 18.65
C ASN A 435 -20.72 27.92 20.09
N GLN A 436 -21.69 28.72 20.52
CA GLN A 436 -21.77 29.16 21.92
C GLN A 436 -22.00 27.98 22.89
N ILE A 437 -22.92 27.07 22.56
CA ILE A 437 -23.16 25.85 23.35
C ILE A 437 -21.91 24.96 23.36
N LEU A 438 -21.31 24.73 22.19
CA LEU A 438 -20.10 23.89 22.07
C LEU A 438 -18.92 24.50 22.83
N GLY A 439 -18.78 25.83 22.85
CA GLY A 439 -17.79 26.53 23.66
C GLY A 439 -18.01 26.32 25.16
N ASN A 440 -19.26 26.38 25.63
CA ASN A 440 -19.59 26.08 27.04
C ASN A 440 -19.29 24.62 27.40
N ALA A 441 -19.60 23.68 26.50
CA ALA A 441 -19.27 22.27 26.68
C ALA A 441 -17.74 22.04 26.76
N ASP A 442 -16.95 22.80 25.98
CA ASP A 442 -15.48 22.73 25.98
C ASP A 442 -14.86 23.09 27.35
N TYR A 443 -15.42 24.09 28.04
CA TYR A 443 -15.03 24.42 29.41
C TYR A 443 -15.28 23.26 30.39
N VAL A 444 -16.43 22.58 30.25
CA VAL A 444 -16.78 21.42 31.09
C VAL A 444 -15.81 20.26 30.84
N PHE A 445 -15.53 19.91 29.58
CA PHE A 445 -14.60 18.81 29.26
C PHE A 445 -13.19 19.11 29.74
N THR A 446 -12.68 20.32 29.49
CA THR A 446 -11.34 20.72 29.92
C THR A 446 -11.20 20.67 31.44
N SER A 447 -12.24 21.05 32.18
CA SER A 447 -12.27 20.94 33.64
C SER A 447 -12.19 19.50 34.12
N ILE A 448 -12.97 18.59 33.53
CA ILE A 448 -12.94 17.15 33.85
C ILE A 448 -11.55 16.55 33.57
N PHE A 449 -10.94 16.90 32.44
CA PHE A 449 -9.60 16.41 32.09
C PHE A 449 -8.48 17.01 32.94
N THR A 450 -8.64 18.25 33.39
CA THR A 450 -7.72 18.87 34.35
C THR A 450 -7.76 18.12 35.69
N LEU A 451 -8.96 17.80 36.19
CA LEU A 451 -9.14 16.98 37.39
C LEU A 451 -8.53 15.57 37.23
N GLU A 452 -8.70 14.95 36.07
CA GLU A 452 -8.07 13.66 35.74
C GLU A 452 -6.54 13.72 35.87
N ILE A 453 -5.90 14.75 35.29
CA ILE A 453 -4.44 14.91 35.36
C ILE A 453 -3.98 15.14 36.80
N ILE A 454 -4.68 15.98 37.56
CA ILE A 454 -4.36 16.23 38.97
C ILE A 454 -4.43 14.92 39.78
N LEU A 455 -5.48 14.12 39.60
CA LEU A 455 -5.62 12.82 40.26
C LEU A 455 -4.50 11.85 39.87
N LYS A 456 -4.06 11.84 38.61
CA LYS A 456 -2.92 11.00 38.16
C LYS A 456 -1.58 11.49 38.71
N MET A 457 -1.32 12.79 38.71
CA MET A 457 -0.07 13.36 39.22
C MET A 457 0.06 13.17 40.74
N THR A 458 -1.05 13.22 41.49
CA THR A 458 -1.05 12.92 42.92
C THR A 458 -0.83 11.42 43.20
N ALA A 459 -1.37 10.51 42.38
CA ALA A 459 -1.17 9.08 42.52
C ALA A 459 0.27 8.61 42.17
N TYR A 460 0.77 9.01 41.00
CA TYR A 460 2.03 8.51 40.41
C TYR A 460 3.24 9.46 40.58
N GLY A 461 3.03 10.72 40.98
CA GLY A 461 4.07 11.75 41.05
C GLY A 461 4.35 12.43 39.70
N ALA A 462 4.94 13.64 39.75
CA ALA A 462 5.10 14.52 38.58
C ALA A 462 6.33 14.19 37.70
N PHE A 463 7.55 14.55 38.15
CA PHE A 463 8.73 14.62 37.25
C PHE A 463 9.94 13.75 37.64
N LEU A 464 10.30 13.59 38.93
CA LEU A 464 11.64 13.09 39.30
C LEU A 464 11.79 11.56 39.35
N HIS A 465 10.79 10.81 39.79
CA HIS A 465 10.97 9.39 40.17
C HIS A 465 10.78 8.40 38.99
N LYS A 466 11.43 7.24 39.06
CA LYS A 466 11.19 6.13 38.11
C LYS A 466 9.73 5.67 38.28
N GLY A 467 8.91 5.84 37.24
CA GLY A 467 7.45 5.61 37.30
C GLY A 467 6.59 6.87 37.42
N SER A 468 7.18 8.08 37.37
CA SER A 468 6.42 9.34 37.39
C SER A 468 5.56 9.55 36.14
N PHE A 469 4.46 10.28 36.29
CA PHE A 469 3.46 10.52 35.24
C PHE A 469 4.09 11.07 33.95
N CYS A 470 4.95 12.09 34.05
CA CYS A 470 5.50 12.81 32.89
C CYS A 470 6.67 12.10 32.17
N ARG A 471 7.14 10.92 32.61
CA ARG A 471 8.19 10.17 31.86
C ARG A 471 7.63 9.31 30.73
N ASN A 472 6.34 9.03 30.72
CA ASN A 472 5.69 8.28 29.65
C ASN A 472 5.24 9.24 28.53
N TYR A 473 5.68 9.00 27.29
CA TYR A 473 5.34 9.82 26.12
C TYR A 473 3.82 10.04 25.94
N PHE A 474 2.99 9.01 26.21
CA PHE A 474 1.54 9.12 26.09
C PHE A 474 0.90 10.01 27.16
N ASN A 475 1.49 10.06 28.36
CA ASN A 475 1.03 10.94 29.43
C ASN A 475 1.44 12.40 29.19
N ILE A 476 2.58 12.62 28.50
CA ILE A 476 2.98 13.95 28.02
C ILE A 476 1.97 14.48 27.00
N LEU A 477 1.46 13.62 26.11
CA LEU A 477 0.39 14.00 25.16
C LEU A 477 -0.87 14.43 25.90
N ASP A 478 -1.32 13.66 26.90
CA ASP A 478 -2.47 14.05 27.75
C ASP A 478 -2.25 15.43 28.40
N LEU A 479 -1.05 15.67 28.94
CA LEU A 479 -0.68 16.95 29.56
C LEU A 479 -0.68 18.11 28.55
N LEU A 480 -0.13 17.89 27.36
CA LEU A 480 -0.07 18.88 26.29
C LEU A 480 -1.47 19.31 25.86
N VAL A 481 -2.39 18.35 25.63
CA VAL A 481 -3.76 18.64 25.19
C VAL A 481 -4.53 19.49 26.19
N VAL A 482 -4.41 19.19 27.48
CA VAL A 482 -5.07 19.97 28.54
C VAL A 482 -4.43 21.35 28.69
N SER A 483 -3.09 21.43 28.63
CA SER A 483 -2.36 22.70 28.73
C SER A 483 -2.71 23.65 27.59
N VAL A 484 -2.77 23.15 26.34
CA VAL A 484 -3.19 23.94 25.16
C VAL A 484 -4.62 24.47 25.32
N SER A 485 -5.53 23.64 25.84
CA SER A 485 -6.93 24.04 26.06
C SER A 485 -7.04 25.16 27.11
N LEU A 486 -6.29 25.06 28.22
CA LEU A 486 -6.24 26.10 29.26
C LEU A 486 -5.62 27.42 28.76
N ILE A 487 -4.50 27.35 28.03
CA ILE A 487 -3.83 28.53 27.45
C ILE A 487 -4.77 29.24 26.47
N SER A 488 -5.50 28.47 25.67
CA SER A 488 -6.44 29.04 24.70
C SER A 488 -7.64 29.72 25.35
N PHE A 489 -7.99 29.42 26.60
CA PHE A 489 -9.01 30.16 27.36
C PHE A 489 -8.46 31.44 27.99
N GLY A 490 -7.20 31.42 28.43
CA GLY A 490 -6.56 32.58 29.08
C GLY A 490 -6.22 33.72 28.12
N ILE A 491 -6.01 33.43 26.83
CA ILE A 491 -5.69 34.44 25.82
C ILE A 491 -6.98 34.86 25.09
N GLN A 492 -7.66 35.88 25.60
CA GLN A 492 -8.87 36.45 24.98
C GLN A 492 -8.58 37.30 23.72
N SER A 493 -7.32 37.64 23.43
CA SER A 493 -6.98 38.45 22.26
C SER A 493 -7.01 37.60 20.97
N SER A 494 -8.08 37.73 20.20
CA SER A 494 -8.28 37.12 18.87
C SER A 494 -7.24 37.51 17.81
N ALA A 495 -6.40 38.51 18.11
CA ALA A 495 -5.50 39.16 17.16
C ALA A 495 -4.20 38.39 16.87
N ILE A 496 -3.85 37.36 17.66
CA ILE A 496 -2.59 36.64 17.49
C ILE A 496 -2.82 35.36 16.67
N ASN A 497 -2.15 35.23 15.52
CA ASN A 497 -2.17 34.02 14.68
C ASN A 497 -1.85 32.72 15.45
N VAL A 498 -1.09 32.83 16.54
CA VAL A 498 -0.78 31.74 17.47
C VAL A 498 -2.04 31.15 18.11
N VAL A 499 -3.07 31.95 18.43
CA VAL A 499 -4.32 31.46 19.04
C VAL A 499 -5.10 30.59 18.05
N LYS A 500 -5.07 30.90 16.74
CA LYS A 500 -5.66 30.04 15.71
C LYS A 500 -4.99 28.66 15.68
N ILE A 501 -3.66 28.61 15.73
CA ILE A 501 -2.89 27.36 15.78
C ILE A 501 -3.18 26.56 17.07
N LEU A 502 -3.28 27.23 18.22
CA LEU A 502 -3.63 26.59 19.49
C LEU A 502 -5.04 25.98 19.46
N ARG A 503 -6.00 26.58 18.75
CA ARG A 503 -7.33 25.99 18.53
C ARG A 503 -7.25 24.73 17.67
N VAL A 504 -6.40 24.72 16.64
CA VAL A 504 -6.15 23.53 15.80
C VAL A 504 -5.57 22.37 16.61
N LEU A 505 -4.64 22.65 17.53
CA LEU A 505 -4.04 21.62 18.40
C LEU A 505 -5.05 20.93 19.34
N ARG A 506 -6.27 21.47 19.53
CA ARG A 506 -7.35 20.79 20.27
C ARG A 506 -7.83 19.52 19.57
N VAL A 507 -7.57 19.36 18.27
CA VAL A 507 -7.84 18.14 17.50
C VAL A 507 -7.05 16.93 18.00
N LEU A 508 -6.03 17.12 18.84
CA LEU A 508 -5.25 16.03 19.43
C LEU A 508 -6.02 15.29 20.56
N ARG A 509 -7.21 15.74 20.97
CA ARG A 509 -8.03 15.10 22.02
C ARG A 509 -8.38 13.63 21.77
N PRO A 510 -8.76 13.19 20.56
CA PRO A 510 -9.01 11.78 20.27
C PRO A 510 -7.75 10.92 20.43
N LEU A 511 -6.53 11.47 20.26
CA LEU A 511 -5.26 10.74 20.48
C LEU A 511 -5.11 10.22 21.90
N ARG A 512 -5.81 10.83 22.86
CA ARG A 512 -5.87 10.36 24.25
C ARG A 512 -6.52 8.98 24.39
N ALA A 513 -7.41 8.61 23.47
CA ALA A 513 -8.01 7.27 23.43
C ALA A 513 -6.97 6.18 23.16
N ILE A 514 -5.87 6.46 22.44
CA ILE A 514 -4.77 5.50 22.18
C ILE A 514 -4.14 5.04 23.48
N ASN A 515 -3.93 5.94 24.45
CA ASN A 515 -3.34 5.58 25.74
C ASN A 515 -4.27 4.70 26.58
N ARG A 516 -5.59 4.75 26.31
CA ARG A 516 -6.62 4.02 27.07
C ARG A 516 -6.96 2.66 26.45
N ALA A 517 -7.00 2.58 25.12
CA ALA A 517 -7.25 1.34 24.40
C ALA A 517 -5.93 0.59 24.16
N LYS A 518 -5.66 -0.46 24.95
CA LYS A 518 -4.44 -1.29 24.82
C LYS A 518 -4.25 -1.86 23.42
N GLY A 519 -5.32 -2.31 22.76
CA GLY A 519 -5.28 -2.79 21.38
C GLY A 519 -4.79 -1.71 20.40
N LEU A 520 -5.32 -0.48 20.50
CA LEU A 520 -4.90 0.63 19.66
C LEU A 520 -3.44 1.04 19.93
N LYS A 521 -3.00 1.00 21.20
CA LYS A 521 -1.60 1.25 21.58
C LYS A 521 -0.64 0.24 20.92
N HIS A 522 -0.99 -1.05 20.94
CA HIS A 522 -0.19 -2.08 20.28
C HIS A 522 -0.12 -1.86 18.76
N VAL A 523 -1.26 -1.57 18.11
CA VAL A 523 -1.28 -1.29 16.66
C VAL A 523 -0.39 -0.08 16.30
N VAL A 524 -0.47 1.01 17.06
CA VAL A 524 0.38 2.20 16.84
C VAL A 524 1.86 1.87 17.01
N GLN A 525 2.22 1.02 17.97
CA GLN A 525 3.61 0.55 18.14
C GLN A 525 4.09 -0.29 16.95
N CYS A 526 3.26 -1.21 16.45
CA CYS A 526 3.56 -1.97 15.24
C CYS A 526 3.79 -1.05 14.04
N VAL A 527 2.96 -0.01 13.89
CA VAL A 527 3.13 1.02 12.87
C VAL A 527 4.48 1.75 13.00
N PHE A 528 4.89 2.16 14.21
CA PHE A 528 6.19 2.81 14.40
C PHE A 528 7.38 1.91 14.06
N VAL A 529 7.29 0.61 14.39
CA VAL A 529 8.31 -0.37 14.01
C VAL A 529 8.39 -0.46 12.48
N ALA A 530 7.25 -0.53 11.79
CA ALA A 530 7.18 -0.59 10.33
C ALA A 530 7.71 0.69 9.65
N ILE A 531 7.47 1.88 10.22
CA ILE A 531 7.99 3.15 9.67
C ILE A 531 9.52 3.17 9.70
N ARG A 532 10.16 2.67 10.76
CA ARG A 532 11.63 2.68 10.88
C ARG A 532 12.30 1.85 9.78
N THR A 533 11.70 0.73 9.42
CA THR A 533 12.22 -0.18 8.40
C THR A 533 11.89 0.30 6.98
N ILE A 534 10.71 0.87 6.76
CA ILE A 534 10.33 1.52 5.48
C ILE A 534 11.15 2.80 5.23
N GLY A 535 11.62 3.48 6.28
CA GLY A 535 12.34 4.75 6.15
C GLY A 535 13.51 4.70 5.16
N ASN A 536 14.32 3.63 5.16
CA ASN A 536 15.42 3.48 4.20
C ASN A 536 14.94 3.54 2.75
N ILE A 537 13.83 2.85 2.50
CA ILE A 537 13.25 2.70 1.19
C ILE A 537 12.60 4.01 0.72
N VAL A 538 11.85 4.68 1.60
CA VAL A 538 11.27 6.00 1.31
C VAL A 538 12.36 6.99 0.94
N ILE A 539 13.52 6.94 1.59
CA ILE A 539 14.63 7.82 1.20
C ILE A 539 15.15 7.47 -0.20
N VAL A 540 15.21 6.20 -0.58
CA VAL A 540 15.60 5.80 -1.95
C VAL A 540 14.60 6.32 -2.98
N THR A 541 13.30 6.20 -2.75
CA THR A 541 12.29 6.72 -3.69
C THR A 541 12.30 8.24 -3.76
N THR A 542 12.43 8.94 -2.62
CA THR A 542 12.59 10.39 -2.61
C THR A 542 13.87 10.83 -3.33
N LEU A 543 14.97 10.07 -3.21
CA LEU A 543 16.21 10.36 -3.96
C LEU A 543 15.99 10.19 -5.47
N LEU A 544 15.33 9.11 -5.91
CA LEU A 544 15.01 8.91 -7.33
C LEU A 544 14.08 10.01 -7.85
N GLN A 545 13.04 10.36 -7.10
CA GLN A 545 12.13 11.46 -7.43
C GLN A 545 12.89 12.79 -7.54
N PHE A 546 13.80 13.08 -6.61
CA PHE A 546 14.67 14.25 -6.68
C PHE A 546 15.54 14.27 -7.93
N MET A 547 16.10 13.11 -8.33
CA MET A 547 16.89 13.01 -9.57
C MET A 547 16.04 13.32 -10.81
N PHE A 548 14.84 12.73 -10.92
CA PHE A 548 13.92 13.01 -12.01
C PHE A 548 13.40 14.45 -11.99
N ALA A 549 13.22 15.05 -10.80
CA ALA A 549 12.84 16.45 -10.66
C ALA A 549 13.92 17.37 -11.24
N CYS A 550 15.20 17.10 -10.94
CA CYS A 550 16.31 17.85 -11.51
C CYS A 550 16.37 17.69 -13.05
N ILE A 551 16.12 16.48 -13.59
CA ILE A 551 16.01 16.28 -15.05
C ILE A 551 14.84 17.11 -15.61
N GLY A 552 13.70 17.09 -14.94
CA GLY A 552 12.50 17.84 -15.34
C GLY A 552 12.74 19.36 -15.38
N VAL A 553 13.40 19.93 -14.36
CA VAL A 553 13.77 21.36 -14.35
C VAL A 553 14.65 21.71 -15.55
N GLN A 554 15.65 20.89 -15.89
CA GLN A 554 16.50 21.11 -17.07
C GLN A 554 15.70 21.09 -18.39
N LEU A 555 14.68 20.24 -18.48
CA LEU A 555 13.87 20.07 -19.68
C LEU A 555 12.81 21.17 -19.83
N PHE A 556 12.17 21.58 -18.73
CA PHE A 556 10.88 22.29 -18.74
C PHE A 556 10.86 23.67 -18.09
N LYS A 557 11.91 24.09 -17.36
CA LYS A 557 11.94 25.41 -16.69
C LYS A 557 11.53 26.54 -17.64
N GLY A 558 10.58 27.39 -17.25
CA GLY A 558 10.15 28.54 -18.04
C GLY A 558 9.39 28.22 -19.34
N LYS A 559 9.08 26.95 -19.64
CA LYS A 559 8.48 26.52 -20.92
C LYS A 559 7.01 26.09 -20.83
N LEU A 560 6.42 26.13 -19.64
CA LEU A 560 5.04 25.67 -19.37
C LEU A 560 4.02 26.81 -19.23
N TYR A 561 4.47 28.05 -19.47
CA TYR A 561 3.63 29.23 -19.52
C TYR A 561 2.73 29.23 -20.76
N SER A 562 1.52 29.75 -20.61
CA SER A 562 0.57 29.95 -21.71
C SER A 562 -0.26 31.20 -21.50
N CYS A 563 -0.66 31.84 -22.59
CA CYS A 563 -1.70 32.85 -22.55
C CYS A 563 -3.09 32.18 -22.48
N THR A 564 -4.06 32.81 -21.80
CA THR A 564 -5.48 32.38 -21.87
C THR A 564 -6.05 32.43 -23.29
N ASP A 565 -5.49 33.29 -24.14
CA ASP A 565 -5.73 33.32 -25.58
C ASP A 565 -4.65 32.53 -26.32
N SER A 566 -5.01 31.38 -26.88
CA SER A 566 -4.08 30.48 -27.60
C SER A 566 -3.47 31.09 -28.87
N SER A 567 -4.01 32.21 -29.36
CA SER A 567 -3.43 32.93 -30.50
C SER A 567 -2.19 33.74 -30.14
N LYS A 568 -1.96 34.01 -28.84
CA LYS A 568 -0.82 34.81 -28.35
C LYS A 568 0.24 33.93 -27.72
N GLN A 569 1.49 34.20 -28.06
CA GLN A 569 2.61 33.31 -27.74
C GLN A 569 3.60 33.93 -26.74
N THR A 570 3.52 35.22 -26.44
CA THR A 570 4.43 35.89 -25.51
C THR A 570 3.67 36.69 -24.45
N GLU A 571 4.30 36.89 -23.29
CA GLU A 571 3.72 37.70 -22.20
C GLU A 571 3.38 39.13 -22.65
N ALA A 572 4.22 39.73 -23.50
CA ALA A 572 4.01 41.08 -24.03
C ALA A 572 2.74 41.17 -24.91
N GLU A 573 2.45 40.13 -25.68
CA GLU A 573 1.26 40.03 -26.52
C GLU A 573 -0.01 39.63 -25.72
N CYS A 574 0.17 38.93 -24.60
CA CYS A 574 -0.90 38.43 -23.75
C CYS A 574 -1.48 39.54 -22.84
N ARG A 575 -1.93 40.64 -23.45
CA ARG A 575 -2.53 41.79 -22.76
C ARG A 575 -3.85 42.18 -23.40
N GLY A 576 -4.69 42.85 -22.61
CA GLY A 576 -6.02 43.31 -23.03
C GLY A 576 -7.08 42.21 -22.89
N TYR A 577 -8.04 42.17 -23.81
CA TYR A 577 -9.18 41.26 -23.78
C TYR A 577 -9.25 40.43 -25.05
N TYR A 578 -9.84 39.25 -24.96
CA TYR A 578 -10.15 38.37 -26.09
C TYR A 578 -11.61 37.89 -26.01
N ILE A 579 -12.12 37.34 -27.10
CA ILE A 579 -13.50 36.89 -27.22
C ILE A 579 -13.52 35.38 -27.16
N THR A 580 -14.29 34.84 -26.22
CA THR A 580 -14.65 33.42 -26.12
C THR A 580 -16.11 33.26 -26.55
N TYR A 581 -16.45 32.17 -27.23
CA TYR A 581 -17.81 31.88 -27.64
C TYR A 581 -18.43 30.88 -26.68
N LYS A 582 -19.60 31.21 -26.13
CA LYS A 582 -20.33 30.29 -25.24
C LYS A 582 -20.78 29.07 -26.05
N ASP A 583 -20.40 27.88 -25.59
CA ASP A 583 -20.72 26.60 -26.24
C ASP A 583 -20.26 26.53 -27.72
N GLY A 584 -19.22 27.29 -28.09
CA GLY A 584 -18.72 27.34 -29.47
C GLY A 584 -19.63 28.11 -30.44
N GLU A 585 -20.76 28.66 -29.98
CA GLU A 585 -21.67 29.42 -30.81
C GLU A 585 -21.12 30.82 -31.10
N VAL A 586 -20.77 31.07 -32.36
CA VAL A 586 -20.27 32.38 -32.84
C VAL A 586 -21.23 33.53 -32.50
N ASN A 587 -22.52 33.24 -32.31
CA ASN A 587 -23.57 34.20 -31.99
C ASN A 587 -23.58 34.66 -30.52
N GLN A 588 -22.83 34.00 -29.63
CA GLN A 588 -22.79 34.32 -28.19
C GLN A 588 -21.37 34.68 -27.71
N PRO A 589 -20.82 35.84 -28.12
CA PRO A 589 -19.47 36.26 -27.72
C PRO A 589 -19.45 36.74 -26.26
N MET A 590 -18.50 36.23 -25.49
CA MET A 590 -18.17 36.66 -24.13
C MET A 590 -16.76 37.26 -24.14
N ILE A 591 -16.60 38.44 -23.54
CA ILE A 591 -15.29 39.11 -23.43
C ILE A 591 -14.59 38.61 -22.17
N GLN A 592 -13.38 38.11 -22.31
CA GLN A 592 -12.54 37.68 -21.19
C GLN A 592 -11.19 38.42 -21.20
N PRO A 593 -10.59 38.71 -20.03
CA PRO A 593 -9.26 39.30 -19.96
C PRO A 593 -8.18 38.28 -20.36
N ARG A 594 -7.11 38.75 -20.99
CA ARG A 594 -5.91 37.95 -21.23
C ARG A 594 -5.03 37.95 -19.99
N SER A 595 -4.57 36.77 -19.59
CA SER A 595 -3.59 36.58 -18.53
C SER A 595 -2.52 35.59 -18.99
N TRP A 596 -1.27 35.90 -18.66
CA TRP A 596 -0.13 35.00 -18.87
C TRP A 596 0.02 34.14 -17.64
N GLU A 597 -0.30 32.85 -17.77
CA GLU A 597 -0.41 31.93 -16.64
C GLU A 597 0.54 30.75 -16.80
N ASN A 598 1.17 30.34 -15.71
CA ASN A 598 1.94 29.10 -15.67
C ASN A 598 0.99 27.90 -15.56
N SER A 599 1.51 26.71 -15.88
CA SER A 599 0.86 25.46 -15.55
C SER A 599 0.59 25.36 -14.04
N LYS A 600 -0.54 24.74 -13.67
CA LYS A 600 -0.90 24.45 -12.26
C LYS A 600 0.22 23.69 -11.53
N PHE A 601 0.87 22.77 -12.23
CA PHE A 601 2.07 22.06 -11.81
C PHE A 601 3.18 22.34 -12.81
N ASP A 602 4.30 22.87 -12.32
CA ASP A 602 5.43 23.32 -13.11
C ASP A 602 6.76 22.64 -12.70
N PHE A 603 7.80 22.95 -13.47
CA PHE A 603 9.17 22.50 -13.25
C PHE A 603 10.12 23.71 -13.17
N ASP A 604 9.64 24.84 -12.66
CA ASP A 604 10.46 26.07 -12.57
C ASP A 604 11.51 25.99 -11.48
N ASN A 605 11.29 25.18 -10.43
CA ASN A 605 12.28 24.86 -9.42
C ASN A 605 12.19 23.38 -9.01
N VAL A 606 13.22 22.87 -8.33
CA VAL A 606 13.28 21.44 -7.97
C VAL A 606 12.17 21.03 -7.02
N LEU A 607 11.70 21.92 -6.14
CA LEU A 607 10.65 21.60 -5.17
C LEU A 607 9.27 21.49 -5.83
N THR A 608 8.93 22.40 -6.74
CA THR A 608 7.69 22.35 -7.54
C THR A 608 7.73 21.16 -8.52
N ALA A 609 8.89 20.89 -9.11
CA ALA A 609 9.11 19.69 -9.92
C ALA A 609 8.92 18.39 -9.11
N MET A 610 9.43 18.31 -7.88
CA MET A 610 9.18 17.17 -7.01
C MET A 610 7.69 17.02 -6.70
N MET A 611 6.97 18.13 -6.50
CA MET A 611 5.53 18.10 -6.29
C MET A 611 4.77 17.60 -7.52
N ALA A 612 5.09 18.10 -8.71
CA ALA A 612 4.52 17.64 -9.97
C ALA A 612 4.81 16.14 -10.21
N LEU A 613 6.02 15.68 -9.92
CA LEU A 613 6.36 14.25 -10.02
C LEU A 613 5.68 13.40 -8.94
N PHE A 614 5.33 13.99 -7.79
CA PHE A 614 4.56 13.29 -6.77
C PHE A 614 3.13 13.00 -7.27
N THR A 615 2.45 13.96 -7.89
CA THR A 615 1.11 13.73 -8.46
C THR A 615 1.16 12.72 -9.61
N VAL A 616 2.19 12.77 -10.45
CA VAL A 616 2.42 11.74 -11.48
C VAL A 616 2.66 10.36 -10.86
N SER A 617 3.34 10.27 -9.70
CA SER A 617 3.55 8.98 -9.01
C SER A 617 2.29 8.40 -8.38
N THR A 618 1.27 9.24 -8.11
CA THR A 618 -0.05 8.78 -7.67
C THR A 618 -0.97 8.40 -8.83
N PHE A 619 -0.50 8.55 -10.07
CA PHE A 619 -1.25 8.40 -11.33
C PHE A 619 -2.41 9.38 -11.51
N GLU A 620 -2.34 10.58 -10.92
CA GLU A 620 -3.43 11.56 -10.99
C GLU A 620 -2.98 12.84 -11.71
N GLY A 621 -3.79 13.34 -12.64
CA GLY A 621 -3.54 14.55 -13.43
C GLY A 621 -2.31 14.48 -14.35
N TRP A 622 -1.71 13.30 -14.51
CA TRP A 622 -0.49 13.13 -15.29
C TRP A 622 -0.67 13.32 -16.80
N PRO A 623 -1.82 13.01 -17.44
CA PRO A 623 -2.01 13.27 -18.86
C PRO A 623 -2.04 14.78 -19.18
N GLU A 624 -2.65 15.60 -18.32
CA GLU A 624 -2.65 17.07 -18.47
C GLU A 624 -1.21 17.62 -18.49
N LEU A 625 -0.40 17.19 -17.51
CA LEU A 625 1.01 17.59 -17.41
C LEU A 625 1.84 17.04 -18.59
N LEU A 626 1.57 15.80 -19.03
CA LEU A 626 2.23 15.19 -20.18
C LEU A 626 1.99 16.01 -21.45
N TYR A 627 0.74 16.30 -21.81
CA TYR A 627 0.43 17.00 -23.05
C TYR A 627 0.94 18.44 -23.02
N ARG A 628 0.86 19.11 -21.88
CA ARG A 628 1.44 20.45 -21.70
C ARG A 628 2.96 20.44 -21.84
N SER A 629 3.61 19.35 -21.42
CA SER A 629 5.04 19.13 -21.62
C SER A 629 5.39 18.80 -23.08
N ILE A 630 4.56 18.07 -23.82
CA ILE A 630 4.74 17.77 -25.26
C ILE A 630 4.68 19.05 -26.08
N ASP A 631 3.79 19.98 -25.72
CA ASP A 631 3.62 21.24 -26.45
C ASP A 631 4.68 22.29 -26.14
N SER A 632 5.50 22.06 -25.11
CA SER A 632 6.52 23.01 -24.70
C SER A 632 7.55 23.23 -25.81
N HIS A 633 8.06 24.47 -25.95
CA HIS A 633 9.09 24.84 -26.94
C HIS A 633 10.26 25.59 -26.27
N MET A 634 10.27 26.92 -26.32
CA MET A 634 11.31 27.80 -25.79
C MET A 634 10.88 28.40 -24.46
N GLU A 635 11.86 28.92 -23.71
CA GLU A 635 11.59 29.70 -22.49
C GLU A 635 10.80 30.95 -22.88
N ASP A 636 9.82 31.33 -22.06
CA ASP A 636 8.97 32.53 -22.20
C ASP A 636 8.06 32.57 -23.44
N VAL A 637 7.89 31.42 -24.09
CA VAL A 637 7.02 31.27 -25.27
C VAL A 637 5.93 30.24 -24.99
N GLY A 638 4.74 30.52 -25.50
CA GLY A 638 3.56 29.68 -25.35
C GLY A 638 3.70 28.30 -26.02
N PRO A 639 2.74 27.41 -25.75
CA PRO A 639 2.76 26.05 -26.27
C PRO A 639 2.53 26.00 -27.79
N ILE A 640 3.22 25.08 -28.46
CA ILE A 640 2.99 24.70 -29.85
C ILE A 640 2.49 23.26 -29.89
N TYR A 641 1.30 23.07 -30.48
CA TYR A 641 0.64 21.77 -30.55
C TYR A 641 1.57 20.67 -31.10
N ASN A 642 1.75 19.59 -30.32
CA ASN A 642 2.51 18.38 -30.68
C ASN A 642 3.96 18.64 -31.13
N HIS A 643 4.64 19.64 -30.56
CA HIS A 643 6.00 19.99 -30.96
C HIS A 643 7.04 18.91 -30.57
N ARG A 644 7.01 18.39 -29.33
CA ARG A 644 8.01 17.44 -28.79
C ARG A 644 7.37 16.18 -28.20
N VAL A 645 6.79 15.34 -29.06
CA VAL A 645 6.15 14.07 -28.63
C VAL A 645 7.13 13.12 -27.93
N GLU A 646 8.43 13.21 -28.26
CA GLU A 646 9.53 12.44 -27.65
C GLU A 646 9.60 12.57 -26.12
N ILE A 647 9.13 13.69 -25.58
CA ILE A 647 9.11 13.96 -24.14
C ILE A 647 8.23 12.97 -23.38
N SER A 648 7.25 12.34 -24.04
CA SER A 648 6.43 11.30 -23.43
C SER A 648 7.25 10.14 -22.84
N ILE A 649 8.43 9.86 -23.40
CA ILE A 649 9.35 8.83 -22.91
C ILE A 649 9.80 9.15 -21.47
N PHE A 650 10.00 10.42 -21.12
CA PHE A 650 10.39 10.84 -19.76
C PHE A 650 9.33 10.42 -18.73
N PHE A 651 8.05 10.73 -18.99
CA PHE A 651 6.95 10.39 -18.09
C PHE A 651 6.71 8.88 -18.03
N ILE A 652 6.75 8.17 -19.17
CA ILE A 652 6.57 6.71 -19.20
C ILE A 652 7.68 6.02 -18.40
N ILE A 653 8.94 6.40 -18.59
CA ILE A 653 10.07 5.84 -17.84
C ILE A 653 9.91 6.12 -16.34
N TYR A 654 9.57 7.36 -15.99
CA TYR A 654 9.34 7.74 -14.60
C TYR A 654 8.22 6.91 -13.96
N ILE A 655 7.07 6.79 -14.62
CA ILE A 655 5.93 5.98 -14.18
C ILE A 655 6.34 4.52 -14.00
N ILE A 656 6.99 3.90 -14.98
CA ILE A 656 7.41 2.49 -14.89
C ILE A 656 8.39 2.29 -13.74
N ILE A 657 9.40 3.15 -13.60
CA ILE A 657 10.39 3.05 -12.52
C ILE A 657 9.72 3.24 -11.16
N ILE A 658 8.96 4.31 -10.95
CA ILE A 658 8.35 4.56 -9.65
C ILE A 658 7.28 3.51 -9.31
N ALA A 659 6.45 3.10 -10.26
CA ALA A 659 5.49 2.00 -10.06
C ALA A 659 6.20 0.71 -9.65
N PHE A 660 7.30 0.38 -10.32
CA PHE A 660 8.11 -0.80 -10.01
C PHE A 660 8.73 -0.73 -8.62
N PHE A 661 9.32 0.41 -8.27
CA PHE A 661 9.88 0.62 -6.93
C PHE A 661 8.77 0.59 -5.87
N MET A 662 7.71 1.40 -5.98
CA MET A 662 6.61 1.45 -5.00
C MET A 662 6.04 0.06 -4.70
N MET A 663 5.91 -0.81 -5.71
CA MET A 663 5.43 -2.18 -5.54
C MET A 663 6.45 -3.12 -4.89
N ASN A 664 7.73 -3.07 -5.27
CA ASN A 664 8.78 -3.88 -4.64
C ASN A 664 9.01 -3.52 -3.18
N ILE A 665 8.88 -2.22 -2.90
CA ILE A 665 8.93 -1.62 -1.58
C ILE A 665 7.77 -2.14 -0.73
N PHE A 666 6.57 -2.18 -1.31
CA PHE A 666 5.36 -2.64 -0.64
C PHE A 666 5.40 -4.14 -0.35
N VAL A 667 5.60 -4.99 -1.37
CA VAL A 667 5.46 -6.44 -1.18
C VAL A 667 6.64 -7.06 -0.43
N GLY A 668 7.87 -6.65 -0.76
CA GLY A 668 9.08 -7.21 -0.15
C GLY A 668 9.18 -6.85 1.35
N PHE A 669 8.90 -5.60 1.71
CA PHE A 669 9.00 -5.18 3.11
C PHE A 669 7.93 -5.84 3.99
N VAL A 670 6.70 -5.81 3.51
CA VAL A 670 5.55 -6.23 4.28
C VAL A 670 5.55 -7.74 4.48
N ILE A 671 5.75 -8.52 3.42
CA ILE A 671 5.70 -9.98 3.55
C ILE A 671 6.85 -10.46 4.44
N VAL A 672 8.07 -9.92 4.28
CA VAL A 672 9.23 -10.29 5.11
C VAL A 672 9.00 -9.93 6.58
N THR A 673 8.57 -8.71 6.89
CA THR A 673 8.40 -8.31 8.30
C THR A 673 7.28 -9.05 9.00
N PHE A 674 6.20 -9.39 8.29
CA PHE A 674 5.09 -10.13 8.88
C PHE A 674 5.31 -11.64 8.86
N GLN A 675 6.07 -12.20 7.91
CA GLN A 675 6.56 -13.58 7.98
C GLN A 675 7.53 -13.77 9.14
N GLU A 676 8.48 -12.84 9.35
CA GLU A 676 9.38 -12.90 10.50
C GLU A 676 8.61 -12.90 11.83
N GLN A 677 7.52 -12.13 11.93
CA GLN A 677 6.64 -12.16 13.11
C GLN A 677 5.86 -13.47 13.22
N GLY A 678 5.37 -14.01 12.09
CA GLY A 678 4.71 -15.30 12.04
C GLY A 678 5.63 -16.44 12.49
N GLU A 679 6.83 -16.56 11.92
CA GLU A 679 7.79 -17.64 12.19
C GLU A 679 8.37 -17.59 13.61
N GLN A 680 8.53 -16.40 14.19
CA GLN A 680 8.97 -16.26 15.58
C GLN A 680 7.98 -16.89 16.57
N GLU A 681 6.69 -16.98 16.23
CA GLU A 681 5.70 -17.68 17.06
C GLU A 681 5.90 -19.21 17.07
N TYR A 682 6.57 -19.77 16.04
CA TYR A 682 6.66 -21.22 15.82
C TYR A 682 8.02 -21.86 16.09
N LYS A 683 9.07 -21.10 16.43
CA LYS A 683 10.45 -21.61 16.60
C LYS A 683 10.63 -22.75 17.63
N ASN A 684 9.63 -23.07 18.45
CA ASN A 684 9.72 -24.04 19.56
C ASN A 684 8.63 -25.14 19.56
N CYS A 685 7.98 -25.45 18.44
CA CYS A 685 6.94 -26.51 18.37
C CYS A 685 7.34 -27.68 17.47
N GLU A 686 7.16 -28.91 17.96
CA GLU A 686 7.44 -30.15 17.20
C GLU A 686 6.42 -30.45 16.10
N LEU A 687 5.19 -29.92 16.22
CA LEU A 687 4.13 -30.12 15.23
C LEU A 687 4.16 -29.03 14.16
N ASP A 688 4.05 -29.46 12.90
CA ASP A 688 3.86 -28.56 11.75
C ASP A 688 2.52 -27.81 11.86
N LYS A 689 2.43 -26.64 11.22
CA LYS A 689 1.27 -25.74 11.25
C LYS A 689 -0.03 -26.44 10.84
N ASN A 690 0.01 -27.21 9.75
CA ASN A 690 -1.12 -27.99 9.26
C ASN A 690 -1.57 -29.07 10.26
N GLN A 691 -0.61 -29.72 10.93
CA GLN A 691 -0.89 -30.71 11.96
C GLN A 691 -1.56 -30.09 13.18
N ARG A 692 -1.04 -28.95 13.66
CA ARG A 692 -1.60 -28.21 14.78
C ARG A 692 -3.04 -27.77 14.49
N GLN A 693 -3.31 -27.20 13.32
CA GLN A 693 -4.65 -26.73 12.96
C GLN A 693 -5.67 -27.88 12.91
N CYS A 694 -5.30 -29.02 12.32
CA CYS A 694 -6.18 -30.19 12.25
C CYS A 694 -6.41 -30.84 13.63
N VAL A 695 -5.38 -30.91 14.47
CA VAL A 695 -5.47 -31.42 15.85
C VAL A 695 -6.33 -30.50 16.71
N GLU A 696 -6.08 -29.20 16.66
CA GLU A 696 -6.85 -28.20 17.40
C GLU A 696 -8.33 -28.22 16.98
N TYR A 697 -8.59 -28.33 15.68
CA TYR A 697 -9.94 -28.52 15.18
C TYR A 697 -10.55 -29.80 15.75
N ALA A 698 -9.85 -30.94 15.68
CA ALA A 698 -10.37 -32.23 16.15
C ALA A 698 -10.70 -32.21 17.66
N LEU A 699 -9.91 -31.48 18.46
CA LEU A 699 -10.12 -31.32 19.90
C LEU A 699 -11.28 -30.36 20.22
N LYS A 700 -11.43 -29.27 19.46
CA LYS A 700 -12.47 -28.24 19.67
C LYS A 700 -13.80 -28.56 19.00
N ALA A 701 -13.81 -29.48 18.02
CA ALA A 701 -15.00 -29.84 17.27
C ALA A 701 -16.10 -30.38 18.19
N ARG A 702 -17.35 -30.08 17.82
CA ARG A 702 -18.55 -30.57 18.49
C ARG A 702 -19.50 -31.19 17.47
N PRO A 703 -20.25 -32.24 17.85
CA PRO A 703 -21.22 -32.86 16.96
C PRO A 703 -22.31 -31.86 16.59
N LEU A 704 -22.70 -31.86 15.31
CA LEU A 704 -23.76 -31.00 14.80
C LEU A 704 -25.12 -31.62 15.11
N ARG A 705 -26.01 -30.86 15.75
CA ARG A 705 -27.38 -31.31 16.04
C ARG A 705 -28.26 -31.15 14.80
N ARG A 706 -28.87 -32.23 14.34
CA ARG A 706 -29.86 -32.22 13.24
C ARG A 706 -31.26 -32.34 13.82
N TYR A 707 -32.10 -31.33 13.60
CA TYR A 707 -33.50 -31.40 14.05
C TYR A 707 -34.27 -32.42 13.20
N ILE A 708 -34.84 -33.43 13.84
CA ILE A 708 -35.76 -34.40 13.24
C ILE A 708 -37.09 -34.31 14.01
N PRO A 709 -38.22 -34.02 13.34
CA PRO A 709 -39.52 -33.93 14.01
C PRO A 709 -40.06 -35.33 14.37
N LYS A 710 -40.76 -35.41 15.52
CA LYS A 710 -41.36 -36.67 16.02
C LYS A 710 -42.74 -36.96 15.42
N ASN A 711 -43.50 -35.93 15.04
CA ASN A 711 -44.85 -36.08 14.50
C ASN A 711 -44.81 -36.59 13.05
N GLN A 712 -45.62 -37.59 12.70
CA GLN A 712 -45.61 -38.20 11.36
C GLN A 712 -45.91 -37.21 10.23
N TYR A 713 -46.91 -36.34 10.39
CA TYR A 713 -47.24 -35.31 9.39
C TYR A 713 -46.12 -34.28 9.22
N GLN A 714 -45.55 -33.83 10.34
CA GLN A 714 -44.40 -32.90 10.33
C GLN A 714 -43.16 -33.56 9.70
N TYR A 715 -42.93 -34.85 9.96
CA TYR A 715 -41.84 -35.62 9.38
C TYR A 715 -41.99 -35.77 7.87
N LYS A 716 -43.21 -35.99 7.35
CA LYS A 716 -43.44 -35.99 5.89
C LYS A 716 -43.05 -34.65 5.26
N VAL A 717 -43.45 -33.53 5.86
CA VAL A 717 -43.08 -32.18 5.37
C VAL A 717 -41.57 -31.94 5.50
N TRP A 718 -40.98 -32.30 6.64
CA TRP A 718 -39.53 -32.18 6.86
C TRP A 718 -38.73 -33.05 5.91
N TYR A 719 -39.19 -34.26 5.61
CA TYR A 719 -38.57 -35.16 4.65
C TYR A 719 -38.60 -34.56 3.23
N VAL A 720 -39.72 -33.95 2.85
CA VAL A 720 -39.82 -33.21 1.58
C VAL A 720 -38.85 -32.03 1.59
N VAL A 721 -38.91 -31.13 2.57
CA VAL A 721 -38.08 -29.90 2.63
C VAL A 721 -36.57 -30.22 2.66
N ASN A 722 -36.18 -31.31 3.32
CA ASN A 722 -34.78 -31.73 3.44
C ASN A 722 -34.35 -32.73 2.36
N SER A 723 -35.25 -33.08 1.43
CA SER A 723 -34.91 -33.97 0.33
C SER A 723 -34.03 -33.25 -0.67
N THR A 724 -33.09 -34.00 -1.27
CA THR A 724 -32.32 -33.51 -2.39
C THR A 724 -33.24 -33.07 -3.53
N TYR A 725 -34.43 -33.64 -3.70
CA TYR A 725 -35.41 -33.20 -4.71
C TYR A 725 -36.02 -31.84 -4.42
N PHE A 726 -36.32 -31.48 -3.16
CA PHE A 726 -36.80 -30.14 -2.83
C PHE A 726 -35.66 -29.12 -2.90
N GLU A 727 -34.46 -29.52 -2.46
CA GLU A 727 -33.25 -28.73 -2.69
C GLU A 727 -33.02 -28.56 -4.20
N TYR A 728 -33.10 -29.60 -5.01
CA TYR A 728 -33.02 -29.59 -6.48
C TYR A 728 -34.28 -29.06 -7.15
N LEU A 729 -35.41 -28.83 -6.49
CA LEU A 729 -36.57 -28.18 -7.08
C LEU A 729 -36.45 -26.67 -6.89
N MET A 730 -35.86 -26.26 -5.77
CA MET A 730 -35.39 -24.90 -5.52
C MET A 730 -34.04 -24.60 -6.20
N CYS A 731 -33.24 -25.63 -6.51
CA CYS A 731 -31.92 -25.57 -7.16
C CYS A 731 -31.96 -26.17 -8.56
N LEU A 732 -33.16 -26.52 -9.08
CA LEU A 732 -33.32 -27.11 -10.40
C LEU A 732 -32.78 -26.09 -11.37
N PRO A 733 -32.03 -26.49 -12.41
CA PRO A 733 -31.70 -25.56 -13.47
C PRO A 733 -32.95 -24.80 -13.94
N ASN A 734 -34.16 -25.36 -13.89
CA ASN A 734 -35.38 -24.62 -14.22
C ASN A 734 -35.81 -23.55 -13.19
N PHE A 735 -35.70 -23.78 -11.87
CA PHE A 735 -36.08 -22.78 -10.84
C PHE A 735 -34.95 -21.78 -10.56
N PHE A 736 -33.70 -22.26 -10.55
CA PHE A 736 -32.52 -21.41 -10.60
C PHE A 736 -32.51 -20.58 -11.89
N SER A 737 -32.84 -21.16 -13.04
CA SER A 737 -33.09 -20.39 -14.28
C SER A 737 -34.32 -19.51 -14.14
N LEU A 738 -35.36 -19.85 -13.38
CA LEU A 738 -36.51 -18.96 -13.12
C LEU A 738 -36.11 -17.74 -12.28
N LEU A 739 -35.23 -17.93 -11.29
CA LEU A 739 -34.65 -16.88 -10.46
C LEU A 739 -33.68 -16.02 -11.28
N VAL A 740 -32.77 -16.63 -12.04
CA VAL A 740 -31.85 -15.95 -12.96
C VAL A 740 -32.62 -15.26 -14.10
N LEU A 741 -33.70 -15.85 -14.60
CA LEU A 741 -34.64 -15.26 -15.55
C LEU A 741 -35.39 -14.10 -14.90
N LEU A 742 -35.84 -14.19 -13.64
CA LEU A 742 -36.41 -13.05 -12.91
C LEU A 742 -35.40 -11.92 -12.79
N ILE A 743 -34.14 -12.23 -12.49
CA ILE A 743 -33.06 -11.25 -12.42
C ILE A 743 -32.84 -10.62 -13.80
N ALA A 744 -32.82 -11.43 -14.86
CA ALA A 744 -32.73 -10.96 -16.23
C ALA A 744 -33.95 -10.09 -16.61
N LEU A 745 -35.15 -10.43 -16.17
CA LEU A 745 -36.38 -9.67 -16.39
C LEU A 745 -36.46 -8.40 -15.52
N LEU A 746 -35.87 -8.40 -14.33
CA LEU A 746 -35.67 -7.19 -13.53
C LEU A 746 -34.66 -6.26 -14.23
N SER A 747 -33.64 -6.82 -14.87
CA SER A 747 -32.67 -6.03 -15.65
C SER A 747 -33.20 -5.48 -16.98
N THR A 748 -34.35 -5.97 -17.47
CA THR A 748 -35.02 -5.41 -18.67
C THR A 748 -35.96 -4.24 -18.37
N MET A 749 -36.13 -3.88 -17.08
CA MET A 749 -36.80 -2.64 -16.68
C MET A 749 -36.09 -1.44 -17.31
N HIS A 750 -36.83 -0.60 -18.03
CA HIS A 750 -36.26 0.59 -18.68
C HIS A 750 -37.17 1.81 -18.52
N TYR A 751 -36.55 2.99 -18.61
CA TYR A 751 -37.27 4.26 -18.61
C TYR A 751 -38.17 4.37 -19.86
N GLY A 752 -39.40 4.84 -19.69
CA GLY A 752 -40.36 4.97 -20.80
C GLY A 752 -41.02 3.67 -21.27
N GLN A 753 -40.91 2.58 -20.50
CA GLN A 753 -41.53 1.29 -20.84
C GLN A 753 -43.06 1.36 -20.93
N SER A 754 -43.65 0.53 -21.79
CA SER A 754 -45.10 0.46 -21.97
C SER A 754 -45.83 0.03 -20.69
N CYS A 755 -47.07 0.51 -20.51
CA CYS A 755 -47.88 0.15 -19.35
C CYS A 755 -48.07 -1.37 -19.22
N MET A 756 -48.30 -2.05 -20.35
CA MET A 756 -48.43 -3.51 -20.42
C MET A 756 -47.20 -4.24 -19.90
N PHE A 757 -46.00 -3.76 -20.25
CA PHE A 757 -44.75 -4.37 -19.79
C PHE A 757 -44.55 -4.16 -18.29
N LYS A 758 -44.84 -2.96 -17.78
CA LYS A 758 -44.80 -2.65 -16.34
C LYS A 758 -45.74 -3.56 -15.54
N GLU A 759 -46.96 -3.76 -16.03
CA GLU A 759 -47.96 -4.58 -15.37
C GLU A 759 -47.61 -6.07 -15.39
N ALA A 760 -47.17 -6.59 -16.55
CA ALA A 760 -46.65 -7.95 -16.65
C ALA A 760 -45.51 -8.23 -15.64
N MET A 761 -44.63 -7.25 -15.43
CA MET A 761 -43.50 -7.35 -14.51
C MET A 761 -43.91 -7.25 -13.04
N ASN A 762 -44.96 -6.49 -12.73
CA ASN A 762 -45.56 -6.49 -11.39
C ASN A 762 -46.22 -7.84 -11.08
N ILE A 763 -47.00 -8.40 -12.02
CA ILE A 763 -47.62 -9.73 -11.89
C ILE A 763 -46.55 -10.80 -11.63
N LEU A 764 -45.46 -10.75 -12.39
CA LEU A 764 -44.35 -11.67 -12.21
C LEU A 764 -43.71 -11.53 -10.83
N ASN A 765 -43.44 -10.30 -10.38
CA ASN A 765 -42.89 -10.04 -9.04
C ASN A 765 -43.79 -10.56 -7.91
N MET A 766 -45.12 -10.45 -8.06
CA MET A 766 -46.09 -11.03 -7.13
C MET A 766 -46.00 -12.56 -7.10
N LEU A 767 -45.96 -13.21 -8.27
CA LEU A 767 -45.86 -14.67 -8.38
C LEU A 767 -44.60 -15.21 -7.68
N PHE A 768 -43.44 -14.59 -7.88
CA PHE A 768 -42.20 -14.99 -7.20
C PHE A 768 -42.24 -14.77 -5.69
N THR A 769 -42.85 -13.67 -5.25
CA THR A 769 -43.02 -13.42 -3.81
C THR A 769 -43.92 -14.49 -3.20
N GLY A 770 -44.97 -14.90 -3.91
CA GLY A 770 -45.80 -16.04 -3.52
C GLY A 770 -44.99 -17.34 -3.38
N LEU A 771 -44.17 -17.68 -4.37
CA LEU A 771 -43.32 -18.88 -4.33
C LEU A 771 -42.36 -18.90 -3.13
N PHE A 772 -41.67 -17.79 -2.85
CA PHE A 772 -40.78 -17.71 -1.68
C PHE A 772 -41.55 -17.72 -0.36
N THR A 773 -42.77 -17.19 -0.33
CA THR A 773 -43.63 -17.26 0.85
C THR A 773 -44.03 -18.71 1.12
N VAL A 774 -44.38 -19.48 0.09
CA VAL A 774 -44.68 -20.92 0.22
C VAL A 774 -43.46 -21.68 0.72
N GLU A 775 -42.27 -21.42 0.18
CA GLU A 775 -41.01 -22.01 0.67
C GLU A 775 -40.79 -21.72 2.16
N MET A 776 -40.94 -20.46 2.58
CA MET A 776 -40.80 -20.03 3.97
C MET A 776 -41.79 -20.76 4.88
N VAL A 777 -43.06 -20.84 4.48
CA VAL A 777 -44.12 -21.51 5.24
C VAL A 777 -43.82 -23.01 5.39
N LEU A 778 -43.41 -23.70 4.31
CA LEU A 778 -43.03 -25.12 4.37
C LEU A 778 -41.84 -25.36 5.30
N LYS A 779 -40.81 -24.50 5.25
CA LYS A 779 -39.65 -24.57 6.16
C LYS A 779 -40.06 -24.28 7.61
N LEU A 780 -40.95 -23.31 7.87
CA LEU A 780 -41.45 -23.01 9.22
C LEU A 780 -42.24 -24.19 9.81
N ILE A 781 -43.07 -24.86 9.01
CA ILE A 781 -43.81 -26.06 9.42
C ILE A 781 -42.85 -27.22 9.70
N ALA A 782 -41.84 -27.43 8.83
CA ALA A 782 -40.85 -28.50 8.97
C ALA A 782 -40.00 -28.35 10.24
N PHE A 783 -39.41 -27.17 10.48
CA PHE A 783 -38.40 -26.94 11.52
C PHE A 783 -38.96 -26.38 12.84
N LYS A 784 -40.20 -25.85 12.83
CA LYS A 784 -40.75 -24.96 13.87
C LYS A 784 -39.98 -23.63 13.96
N PRO A 785 -40.62 -22.53 14.42
CA PRO A 785 -39.97 -21.22 14.49
C PRO A 785 -38.64 -21.23 15.25
N LYS A 786 -38.57 -21.97 16.37
CA LYS A 786 -37.36 -22.05 17.19
C LYS A 786 -36.13 -22.55 16.42
N HIS A 787 -36.26 -23.58 15.58
CA HIS A 787 -35.10 -24.11 14.84
C HIS A 787 -34.91 -23.40 13.49
N TYR A 788 -35.99 -22.86 12.90
CA TYR A 788 -35.90 -22.08 11.68
C TYR A 788 -35.05 -20.82 11.86
N PHE A 789 -35.29 -20.04 12.92
CA PHE A 789 -34.53 -18.81 13.22
C PHE A 789 -33.15 -19.06 13.86
N CYS A 790 -32.80 -20.31 14.18
CA CYS A 790 -31.42 -20.62 14.59
C CYS A 790 -30.44 -20.58 13.42
N ASP A 791 -30.91 -20.82 12.19
CA ASP A 791 -30.09 -20.71 11.00
C ASP A 791 -30.11 -19.25 10.47
N ALA A 792 -28.93 -18.67 10.33
CA ALA A 792 -28.76 -17.30 9.87
C ALA A 792 -29.31 -17.09 8.46
N TRP A 793 -29.16 -18.09 7.58
CA TRP A 793 -29.64 -18.01 6.19
C TRP A 793 -31.17 -18.05 6.12
N ASN A 794 -31.83 -18.91 6.90
CA ASN A 794 -33.29 -18.93 6.99
C ASN A 794 -33.84 -17.63 7.62
N THR A 795 -33.14 -17.05 8.60
CA THR A 795 -33.52 -15.76 9.19
C THR A 795 -33.45 -14.62 8.16
N PHE A 796 -32.40 -14.61 7.34
CA PHE A 796 -32.25 -13.68 6.24
C PHE A 796 -33.29 -13.89 5.12
N ASP A 797 -33.61 -15.15 4.78
CA ASP A 797 -34.67 -15.49 3.84
C ASP A 797 -36.03 -14.97 4.30
N ALA A 798 -36.35 -15.11 5.59
CA ALA A 798 -37.57 -14.57 6.17
C ALA A 798 -37.62 -13.04 6.11
N LEU A 799 -36.50 -12.36 6.36
CA LEU A 799 -36.41 -10.91 6.21
C LEU A 799 -36.74 -10.47 4.76
N ILE A 800 -36.20 -11.16 3.76
CA ILE A 800 -36.47 -10.87 2.34
C ILE A 800 -37.94 -11.10 1.99
N VAL A 801 -38.53 -12.20 2.45
CA VAL A 801 -39.93 -12.54 2.17
C VAL A 801 -40.87 -11.52 2.82
N VAL A 802 -40.65 -11.19 4.09
CA VAL A 802 -41.45 -10.17 4.80
C VAL A 802 -41.31 -8.80 4.13
N GLY A 803 -40.08 -8.37 3.83
CA GLY A 803 -39.85 -7.10 3.14
C GLY A 803 -40.50 -7.05 1.75
N SER A 804 -40.54 -8.18 1.04
CA SER A 804 -41.21 -8.30 -0.27
C SER A 804 -42.74 -8.25 -0.18
N ILE A 805 -43.33 -8.84 0.86
CA ILE A 805 -44.78 -8.77 1.11
C ILE A 805 -45.16 -7.33 1.46
N VAL A 806 -44.35 -6.66 2.30
CA VAL A 806 -44.54 -5.25 2.64
C VAL A 806 -44.43 -4.36 1.41
N ASP A 807 -43.47 -4.60 0.52
CA ASP A 807 -43.34 -3.88 -0.76
C ASP A 807 -44.61 -3.98 -1.62
N ILE A 808 -45.16 -5.19 -1.77
CA ILE A 808 -46.41 -5.40 -2.53
C ILE A 808 -47.58 -4.69 -1.84
N ALA A 809 -47.75 -4.89 -0.53
CA ALA A 809 -48.85 -4.29 0.22
C ALA A 809 -48.84 -2.76 0.14
N ILE A 810 -47.66 -2.13 0.29
CA ILE A 810 -47.51 -0.68 0.16
C ILE A 810 -47.78 -0.23 -1.29
N THR A 811 -47.33 -0.99 -2.29
CA THR A 811 -47.55 -0.65 -3.71
C THR A 811 -49.02 -0.68 -4.09
N GLU A 812 -49.80 -1.62 -3.55
CA GLU A 812 -51.25 -1.73 -3.80
C GLU A 812 -52.07 -0.68 -3.03
N VAL A 813 -51.68 -0.38 -1.78
CA VAL A 813 -52.40 0.58 -0.91
C VAL A 813 -52.15 2.03 -1.31
N ASN A 814 -50.94 2.39 -1.73
CA ASN A 814 -50.54 3.78 -2.02
C ASN A 814 -50.88 4.26 -3.44
N ASN A 815 -51.77 3.58 -4.17
CA ASN A 815 -52.36 4.14 -5.38
C ASN A 815 -53.20 5.42 -5.10
N ALA A 816 -53.36 5.84 -3.84
CA ALA A 816 -54.20 6.96 -3.41
C ALA A 816 -53.46 8.22 -2.88
N GLU A 817 -52.17 8.21 -2.51
CA GLU A 817 -51.50 9.40 -1.93
C GLU A 817 -50.03 9.60 -2.37
N GLU A 818 -49.68 10.82 -2.78
CA GLU A 818 -48.37 11.18 -3.37
C GLU A 818 -47.21 11.36 -2.37
N ASN A 819 -47.47 11.45 -1.06
CA ASN A 819 -46.48 11.94 -0.08
C ASN A 819 -45.49 10.90 0.48
N SER A 820 -45.61 9.61 0.11
CA SER A 820 -44.74 8.53 0.63
C SER A 820 -43.78 7.93 -0.41
N ARG A 821 -43.24 8.73 -1.35
CA ARG A 821 -42.37 8.24 -2.44
C ARG A 821 -41.01 7.66 -1.98
N ILE A 822 -40.47 8.13 -0.85
CA ILE A 822 -39.13 7.73 -0.38
C ILE A 822 -39.13 6.31 0.21
N SER A 823 -40.15 5.94 1.00
CA SER A 823 -40.26 4.60 1.58
C SER A 823 -40.54 3.53 0.52
N ILE A 824 -41.35 3.85 -0.50
CA ILE A 824 -41.66 2.95 -1.62
C ILE A 824 -40.39 2.54 -2.38
N THR A 825 -39.46 3.48 -2.61
CA THR A 825 -38.22 3.17 -3.33
C THR A 825 -37.28 2.26 -2.52
N PHE A 826 -37.25 2.43 -1.19
CA PHE A 826 -36.45 1.58 -0.32
C PHE A 826 -36.95 0.14 -0.27
N PHE A 827 -38.27 -0.10 -0.14
CA PHE A 827 -38.82 -1.45 -0.07
C PHE A 827 -38.65 -2.24 -1.39
N ARG A 828 -38.58 -1.55 -2.53
CA ARG A 828 -38.25 -2.19 -3.82
C ARG A 828 -36.86 -2.84 -3.83
N LEU A 829 -35.93 -2.42 -2.98
CA LEU A 829 -34.60 -3.05 -2.85
C LEU A 829 -34.69 -4.50 -2.39
N PHE A 830 -35.74 -4.90 -1.66
CA PHE A 830 -35.94 -6.31 -1.26
C PHE A 830 -36.10 -7.26 -2.46
N ARG A 831 -36.51 -6.75 -3.63
CA ARG A 831 -36.53 -7.52 -4.87
C ARG A 831 -35.12 -7.89 -5.32
N VAL A 832 -34.18 -6.94 -5.24
CA VAL A 832 -32.76 -7.14 -5.57
C VAL A 832 -32.07 -8.01 -4.51
N MET A 833 -32.40 -7.85 -3.22
CA MET A 833 -31.83 -8.65 -2.13
C MET A 833 -32.05 -10.16 -2.28
N ARG A 834 -33.04 -10.60 -3.09
CA ARG A 834 -33.24 -12.02 -3.46
C ARG A 834 -32.01 -12.62 -4.15
N LEU A 835 -31.19 -11.81 -4.84
CA LEU A 835 -29.92 -12.23 -5.44
C LEU A 835 -28.96 -12.82 -4.41
N VAL A 836 -28.96 -12.28 -3.18
CA VAL A 836 -28.08 -12.73 -2.11
C VAL A 836 -28.36 -14.18 -1.72
N LYS A 837 -29.56 -14.70 -1.99
CA LYS A 837 -29.89 -16.13 -1.80
C LYS A 837 -28.99 -17.05 -2.63
N LEU A 838 -28.48 -16.60 -3.78
CA LEU A 838 -27.51 -17.37 -4.59
C LEU A 838 -26.23 -17.66 -3.81
N LEU A 839 -25.80 -16.74 -2.93
CA LEU A 839 -24.61 -16.90 -2.10
C LEU A 839 -24.77 -18.00 -1.03
N SER A 840 -26.01 -18.30 -0.62
CA SER A 840 -26.27 -19.36 0.36
C SER A 840 -25.97 -20.77 -0.18
N ARG A 841 -26.05 -20.92 -1.52
CA ARG A 841 -25.88 -22.20 -2.24
C ARG A 841 -24.44 -22.40 -2.73
N GLY A 842 -23.73 -21.33 -3.08
CA GLY A 842 -22.35 -21.40 -3.52
C GLY A 842 -21.38 -21.67 -2.36
N GLU A 843 -21.10 -22.94 -2.05
CA GLU A 843 -20.22 -23.32 -0.93
C GLU A 843 -18.84 -22.65 -1.01
N GLY A 844 -18.25 -22.55 -2.21
CA GLY A 844 -16.97 -21.87 -2.43
C GLY A 844 -17.03 -20.36 -2.13
N ILE A 845 -18.01 -19.64 -2.70
CA ILE A 845 -18.19 -18.19 -2.49
C ILE A 845 -18.52 -17.89 -1.02
N ARG A 846 -19.39 -18.69 -0.40
CA ARG A 846 -19.75 -18.54 1.01
C ARG A 846 -18.54 -18.72 1.92
N THR A 847 -17.71 -19.73 1.64
CA THR A 847 -16.50 -19.97 2.42
C THR A 847 -15.53 -18.81 2.27
N LEU A 848 -15.32 -18.30 1.05
CA LEU A 848 -14.47 -17.15 0.76
C LEU A 848 -14.95 -15.85 1.43
N LEU A 849 -16.26 -15.56 1.38
CA LEU A 849 -16.83 -14.40 2.07
C LEU A 849 -16.71 -14.54 3.59
N TRP A 850 -16.94 -15.74 4.13
CA TRP A 850 -16.84 -15.99 5.56
C TRP A 850 -15.39 -15.84 6.07
N THR A 851 -14.40 -16.37 5.36
CA THR A 851 -12.98 -16.21 5.73
C THR A 851 -12.59 -14.73 5.71
N PHE A 852 -13.03 -13.98 4.69
CA PHE A 852 -12.80 -12.53 4.61
C PHE A 852 -13.45 -11.78 5.78
N ILE A 853 -14.75 -12.00 6.06
CA ILE A 853 -15.46 -11.36 7.17
C ILE A 853 -14.81 -11.69 8.52
N LYS A 854 -14.37 -12.94 8.71
CA LYS A 854 -13.68 -13.35 9.95
C LYS A 854 -12.37 -12.62 10.16
N SER A 855 -11.67 -12.28 9.09
CA SER A 855 -10.41 -11.56 9.15
C SER A 855 -10.59 -10.09 9.52
N PHE A 856 -11.63 -9.43 9.00
CA PHE A 856 -11.97 -8.07 9.47
C PHE A 856 -12.33 -8.04 10.97
N GLN A 857 -12.96 -9.10 11.47
CA GLN A 857 -13.27 -9.21 12.90
C GLN A 857 -12.03 -9.40 13.77
N ALA A 858 -10.92 -9.90 13.22
CA ALA A 858 -9.67 -10.07 13.95
C ALA A 858 -8.88 -8.74 14.09
N LEU A 859 -9.13 -7.76 13.22
CA LEU A 859 -8.34 -6.52 13.12
C LEU A 859 -9.14 -5.20 13.30
N PRO A 860 -10.09 -5.11 14.26
CA PRO A 860 -10.91 -3.91 14.41
C PRO A 860 -10.10 -2.66 14.80
N TYR A 861 -8.97 -2.84 15.49
CA TYR A 861 -8.12 -1.73 15.93
C TYR A 861 -7.35 -1.06 14.78
N VAL A 862 -7.04 -1.78 13.70
CA VAL A 862 -6.40 -1.20 12.50
C VAL A 862 -7.40 -0.35 11.74
N ALA A 863 -8.62 -0.86 11.53
CA ALA A 863 -9.72 -0.09 10.94
C ALA A 863 -10.07 1.15 11.78
N LEU A 864 -10.08 1.02 13.11
CA LEU A 864 -10.28 2.16 14.02
C LEU A 864 -9.21 3.25 13.86
N LEU A 865 -7.96 2.86 13.60
CA LEU A 865 -6.86 3.81 13.37
C LEU A 865 -7.07 4.60 12.06
N ILE A 866 -7.56 3.95 11.00
CA ILE A 866 -7.95 4.64 9.75
C ILE A 866 -9.10 5.62 10.01
N VAL A 867 -10.16 5.19 10.69
CA VAL A 867 -11.28 6.09 11.05
C VAL A 867 -10.80 7.28 11.86
N MET A 868 -9.84 7.07 12.77
CA MET A 868 -9.25 8.11 13.57
C MET A 868 -8.38 9.09 12.75
N LEU A 869 -7.66 8.62 11.74
CA LEU A 869 -6.95 9.47 10.78
C LEU A 869 -7.93 10.39 10.06
N PHE A 870 -9.00 9.82 9.49
CA PHE A 870 -10.05 10.58 8.79
C PHE A 870 -10.70 11.61 9.72
N PHE A 871 -10.98 11.23 10.97
CA PHE A 871 -11.54 12.14 11.96
C PHE A 871 -10.62 13.34 12.23
N ILE A 872 -9.33 13.09 12.48
CA ILE A 872 -8.34 14.15 12.80
C ILE A 872 -8.19 15.09 11.61
N TYR A 873 -7.99 14.55 10.40
CA TYR A 873 -7.84 15.35 9.20
C TYR A 873 -9.12 16.12 8.87
N ALA A 874 -10.30 15.52 8.99
CA ALA A 874 -11.56 16.20 8.72
C ALA A 874 -11.75 17.44 9.62
N VAL A 875 -11.46 17.32 10.92
CA VAL A 875 -11.55 18.46 11.86
C VAL A 875 -10.50 19.52 11.55
N ILE A 876 -9.25 19.15 11.22
CA ILE A 876 -8.22 20.10 10.79
C ILE A 876 -8.66 20.82 9.50
N GLY A 877 -9.17 20.07 8.52
CA GLY A 877 -9.65 20.60 7.24
C GLY A 877 -10.82 21.58 7.42
N MET A 878 -11.79 21.26 8.29
CA MET A 878 -12.87 22.19 8.65
C MET A 878 -12.33 23.50 9.24
N GLN A 879 -11.36 23.43 10.14
CA GLN A 879 -10.83 24.61 10.83
C GLN A 879 -9.94 25.48 9.93
N VAL A 880 -9.23 24.88 8.96
CA VAL A 880 -8.32 25.61 8.06
C VAL A 880 -9.01 26.05 6.77
N PHE A 881 -9.83 25.20 6.16
CA PHE A 881 -10.41 25.39 4.82
C PHE A 881 -11.94 25.59 4.83
N GLY A 882 -12.61 25.45 5.97
CA GLY A 882 -14.09 25.53 6.04
C GLY A 882 -14.70 26.89 5.72
N LYS A 883 -13.88 27.95 5.56
CA LYS A 883 -14.34 29.31 5.19
C LYS A 883 -14.29 29.61 3.69
N ILE A 884 -13.78 28.69 2.87
CA ILE A 884 -13.70 28.90 1.42
C ILE A 884 -15.12 28.93 0.85
N ALA A 885 -15.42 29.93 0.00
CA ALA A 885 -16.71 30.06 -0.64
C ALA A 885 -17.00 28.87 -1.56
N LEU A 886 -18.25 28.41 -1.56
CA LEU A 886 -18.70 27.36 -2.47
C LEU A 886 -19.00 27.97 -3.85
N ASN A 887 -18.32 27.49 -4.89
CA ASN A 887 -18.58 27.89 -6.25
C ASN A 887 -18.70 26.65 -7.15
N ASP A 888 -19.79 26.57 -7.92
CA ASP A 888 -20.08 25.44 -8.81
C ASP A 888 -19.05 25.27 -9.93
N THR A 889 -18.29 26.32 -10.26
CA THR A 889 -17.21 26.26 -11.27
C THR A 889 -15.86 25.84 -10.71
N THR A 890 -15.73 25.63 -9.40
CA THR A 890 -14.47 25.24 -8.75
C THR A 890 -14.60 23.87 -8.08
N GLU A 891 -13.45 23.24 -7.81
CA GLU A 891 -13.42 21.95 -7.10
C GLU A 891 -14.01 22.01 -5.69
N ILE A 892 -14.07 23.19 -5.07
CA ILE A 892 -14.77 23.42 -3.80
C ILE A 892 -16.19 23.93 -4.10
N ASN A 893 -17.15 23.03 -3.98
CA ASN A 893 -18.55 23.27 -4.32
C ASN A 893 -19.47 22.65 -3.27
N ARG A 894 -20.79 22.72 -3.50
CA ARG A 894 -21.81 22.17 -2.59
C ARG A 894 -21.65 20.69 -2.25
N ASN A 895 -21.05 19.91 -3.14
CA ASN A 895 -20.83 18.47 -2.97
C ASN A 895 -19.44 18.14 -2.39
N ASN A 896 -18.46 19.03 -2.59
CA ASN A 896 -17.07 18.81 -2.20
C ASN A 896 -16.55 20.00 -1.40
N ASN A 897 -16.67 19.95 -0.08
CA ASN A 897 -16.27 21.07 0.79
C ASN A 897 -15.90 20.65 2.23
N PHE A 898 -15.33 21.60 2.96
CA PHE A 898 -14.95 21.48 4.37
C PHE A 898 -15.89 22.20 5.33
N GLN A 899 -17.10 22.60 4.91
CA GLN A 899 -18.00 23.38 5.78
C GLN A 899 -18.65 22.52 6.88
N THR A 900 -18.83 21.21 6.64
CA THR A 900 -19.43 20.28 7.60
C THR A 900 -18.59 19.01 7.74
N PHE A 901 -18.65 18.36 8.91
CA PHE A 901 -17.85 17.15 9.18
C PHE A 901 -18.12 15.99 8.21
N PRO A 902 -19.38 15.61 7.87
CA PRO A 902 -19.61 14.53 6.92
C PRO A 902 -19.07 14.84 5.52
N GLN A 903 -19.18 16.10 5.06
CA GLN A 903 -18.63 16.51 3.76
C GLN A 903 -17.11 16.52 3.76
N ALA A 904 -16.47 16.97 4.85
CA ALA A 904 -15.03 16.89 5.00
C ALA A 904 -14.52 15.42 4.99
N VAL A 905 -15.25 14.50 5.64
CA VAL A 905 -14.95 13.06 5.59
C VAL A 905 -15.15 12.49 4.19
N LEU A 906 -16.20 12.90 3.47
CA LEU A 906 -16.45 12.46 2.09
C LEU A 906 -15.37 12.96 1.13
N LEU A 907 -14.96 14.22 1.26
CA LEU A 907 -13.85 14.80 0.49
C LEU A 907 -12.54 14.06 0.78
N LEU A 908 -12.23 13.77 2.05
CA LEU A 908 -11.06 12.96 2.40
C LEU A 908 -11.16 11.53 1.88
N PHE A 909 -12.36 10.96 1.80
CA PHE A 909 -12.57 9.66 1.18
C PHE A 909 -12.30 9.70 -0.32
N ARG A 910 -12.75 10.75 -1.02
CA ARG A 910 -12.39 11.03 -2.42
C ARG A 910 -10.86 11.13 -2.59
N CYS A 911 -10.17 11.84 -1.70
CA CYS A 911 -8.70 11.92 -1.72
C CYS A 911 -8.03 10.57 -1.44
N ALA A 912 -8.58 9.74 -0.54
CA ALA A 912 -8.05 8.41 -0.22
C ALA A 912 -8.20 7.42 -1.39
N THR A 913 -9.21 7.60 -2.24
CA THR A 913 -9.37 6.83 -3.48
C THR A 913 -8.49 7.31 -4.64
N GLY A 914 -7.79 8.44 -4.47
CA GLY A 914 -6.95 9.06 -5.51
C GLY A 914 -7.68 10.15 -6.31
N GLU A 915 -8.99 10.05 -6.51
CA GLU A 915 -9.77 10.91 -7.42
C GLU A 915 -9.52 12.43 -7.33
N ALA A 916 -8.68 12.94 -8.24
CA ALA A 916 -8.38 14.37 -8.45
C ALA A 916 -8.00 15.15 -7.17
N TRP A 917 -7.34 14.49 -6.21
CA TRP A 917 -6.96 15.10 -4.93
C TRP A 917 -6.06 16.34 -5.09
N GLN A 918 -5.25 16.37 -6.16
CA GLN A 918 -4.33 17.44 -6.51
C GLN A 918 -5.08 18.74 -6.87
N GLU A 919 -6.23 18.66 -7.52
CA GLU A 919 -7.01 19.84 -7.88
C GLU A 919 -7.73 20.43 -6.67
N ILE A 920 -8.21 19.56 -5.77
CA ILE A 920 -8.79 19.96 -4.48
C ILE A 920 -7.72 20.69 -3.65
N MET A 921 -6.49 20.19 -3.64
CA MET A 921 -5.37 20.86 -2.97
C MET A 921 -5.12 22.27 -3.52
N LEU A 922 -5.09 22.43 -4.85
CA LEU A 922 -4.91 23.74 -5.50
C LEU A 922 -6.08 24.71 -5.22
N ALA A 923 -7.29 24.18 -5.07
CA ALA A 923 -8.46 24.95 -4.68
C ALA A 923 -8.42 25.42 -3.21
N CYS A 924 -7.53 24.85 -2.38
CA CYS A 924 -7.32 25.24 -0.97
C CYS A 924 -6.07 26.14 -0.74
N LEU A 925 -5.30 26.45 -1.79
CA LEU A 925 -4.20 27.42 -1.72
C LEU A 925 -4.70 28.85 -1.41
N PRO A 926 -3.80 29.80 -1.06
CA PRO A 926 -4.19 31.20 -0.80
C PRO A 926 -4.93 31.87 -1.99
N ASP A 927 -5.50 33.06 -1.73
CA ASP A 927 -6.17 33.91 -2.72
C ASP A 927 -7.52 33.39 -3.25
N LYS A 928 -8.24 32.64 -2.42
CA LYS A 928 -9.63 32.21 -2.70
C LYS A 928 -10.64 33.13 -2.03
N LYS A 929 -11.84 33.22 -2.61
CA LYS A 929 -12.94 34.00 -2.02
C LYS A 929 -13.44 33.32 -0.74
N CYS A 930 -13.65 34.11 0.31
CA CYS A 930 -14.27 33.65 1.54
C CYS A 930 -15.79 33.57 1.41
N ASP A 931 -16.41 32.69 2.19
CA ASP A 931 -17.86 32.61 2.29
C ASP A 931 -18.44 33.92 2.89
N PRO A 932 -19.48 34.53 2.28
CA PRO A 932 -20.05 35.79 2.78
C PRO A 932 -20.51 35.75 4.23
N GLU A 933 -20.93 34.59 4.74
CA GLU A 933 -21.40 34.45 6.12
C GLU A 933 -20.24 34.36 7.14
N SER A 934 -19.01 34.25 6.66
CA SER A 934 -17.80 34.24 7.50
C SER A 934 -17.28 35.64 7.84
N GLU A 935 -17.77 36.67 7.13
CA GLU A 935 -17.32 38.05 7.27
C GLU A 935 -18.04 38.80 8.41
N PRO A 936 -17.33 39.58 9.25
CA PRO A 936 -17.98 40.55 10.10
C PRO A 936 -18.57 41.67 9.24
N ALA A 937 -19.81 42.08 9.51
CA ALA A 937 -20.60 43.03 8.71
C ALA A 937 -19.98 44.44 8.44
N ASN A 938 -18.75 44.71 8.89
CA ASN A 938 -18.05 46.00 8.80
C ASN A 938 -16.69 45.94 8.08
N SER A 939 -16.32 44.84 7.39
CA SER A 939 -15.08 44.78 6.60
C SER A 939 -15.29 45.14 5.13
N THR A 940 -14.43 45.99 4.58
CA THR A 940 -14.36 46.30 3.14
C THR A 940 -13.97 45.05 2.33
N GLU A 941 -14.62 44.84 1.18
CA GLU A 941 -14.54 43.67 0.27
C GLU A 941 -13.12 43.28 -0.21
N ALA A 942 -12.07 44.04 0.11
CA ALA A 942 -10.76 43.94 -0.54
C ALA A 942 -9.68 43.14 0.21
N ASP A 943 -9.84 42.80 1.50
CA ASP A 943 -8.70 42.43 2.36
C ASP A 943 -8.70 41.01 2.98
N HIS A 944 -9.64 40.13 2.62
CA HIS A 944 -9.68 38.77 3.18
C HIS A 944 -9.73 37.69 2.09
N SER A 945 -8.54 37.28 1.63
CA SER A 945 -8.40 36.01 0.91
C SER A 945 -8.44 34.83 1.90
N CYS A 946 -9.23 33.83 1.55
CA CYS A 946 -9.28 32.53 2.20
C CYS A 946 -8.32 31.55 1.51
N GLY A 947 -7.96 30.48 2.22
CA GLY A 947 -6.99 29.48 1.77
C GLY A 947 -5.64 29.59 2.49
N SER A 948 -4.82 28.55 2.39
CA SER A 948 -3.54 28.49 3.10
C SER A 948 -2.53 27.61 2.37
N SER A 949 -1.26 28.04 2.32
CA SER A 949 -0.16 27.23 1.80
C SER A 949 0.05 25.93 2.59
N PHE A 950 -0.54 25.81 3.79
CA PHE A 950 -0.58 24.55 4.55
C PHE A 950 -1.32 23.43 3.81
N ALA A 951 -2.14 23.74 2.80
CA ALA A 951 -2.83 22.75 1.96
C ALA A 951 -1.88 21.71 1.37
N VAL A 952 -0.71 22.13 0.86
CA VAL A 952 0.28 21.23 0.26
C VAL A 952 0.72 20.17 1.27
N PHE A 953 1.09 20.58 2.48
CA PHE A 953 1.49 19.64 3.54
C PHE A 953 0.31 18.77 4.01
N TYR A 954 -0.88 19.36 4.15
CA TYR A 954 -2.08 18.66 4.59
C TYR A 954 -2.44 17.50 3.66
N PHE A 955 -2.56 17.73 2.34
CA PHE A 955 -2.98 16.69 1.40
C PHE A 955 -1.89 15.64 1.15
N ILE A 956 -0.63 16.04 0.99
CA ILE A 956 0.47 15.07 0.80
C ILE A 956 0.63 14.18 2.03
N SER A 957 0.61 14.75 3.24
CA SER A 957 0.73 13.95 4.46
C SER A 957 -0.47 13.03 4.66
N PHE A 958 -1.69 13.50 4.36
CA PHE A 958 -2.90 12.67 4.39
C PHE A 958 -2.78 11.49 3.43
N TYR A 959 -2.45 11.75 2.16
CA TYR A 959 -2.34 10.72 1.13
C TYR A 959 -1.31 9.65 1.52
N MET A 960 -0.11 10.08 1.93
CA MET A 960 0.96 9.15 2.34
C MET A 960 0.60 8.31 3.57
N LEU A 961 0.02 8.92 4.61
CA LEU A 961 -0.40 8.20 5.82
C LEU A 961 -1.59 7.28 5.53
N CYS A 962 -2.56 7.72 4.73
CA CYS A 962 -3.73 6.95 4.36
C CYS A 962 -3.33 5.72 3.53
N ALA A 963 -2.54 5.91 2.48
CA ALA A 963 -2.01 4.84 1.65
C ALA A 963 -1.25 3.82 2.51
N PHE A 964 -0.33 4.30 3.37
CA PHE A 964 0.43 3.45 4.28
C PHE A 964 -0.46 2.63 5.24
N LEU A 965 -1.53 3.21 5.78
CA LEU A 965 -2.43 2.51 6.70
C LEU A 965 -3.37 1.53 6.00
N ILE A 966 -3.91 1.89 4.83
CA ILE A 966 -4.73 0.98 4.01
C ILE A 966 -3.90 -0.24 3.60
N ILE A 967 -2.65 -0.01 3.19
CA ILE A 967 -1.66 -1.05 2.92
C ILE A 967 -1.51 -1.99 4.12
N ASN A 968 -1.24 -1.45 5.31
CA ASN A 968 -1.08 -2.28 6.51
C ASN A 968 -2.35 -3.08 6.86
N LEU A 969 -3.55 -2.53 6.61
CA LEU A 969 -4.80 -3.25 6.78
C LEU A 969 -4.93 -4.42 5.80
N PHE A 970 -4.67 -4.17 4.51
CA PHE A 970 -4.80 -5.19 3.47
C PHE A 970 -3.88 -6.37 3.72
N VAL A 971 -2.66 -6.05 4.14
CA VAL A 971 -1.64 -7.03 4.51
C VAL A 971 -2.08 -7.85 5.71
N ALA A 972 -2.52 -7.20 6.78
CA ALA A 972 -2.93 -7.90 7.98
C ALA A 972 -4.10 -8.85 7.68
N VAL A 973 -5.04 -8.45 6.82
CA VAL A 973 -6.12 -9.31 6.33
C VAL A 973 -5.60 -10.47 5.47
N ILE A 974 -4.64 -10.24 4.57
CA ILE A 974 -4.01 -11.32 3.79
C ILE A 974 -3.31 -12.30 4.73
N MET A 975 -2.60 -11.83 5.75
CA MET A 975 -1.87 -12.68 6.68
C MET A 975 -2.78 -13.56 7.52
N ASP A 976 -3.87 -13.01 8.07
CA ASP A 976 -4.87 -13.80 8.79
C ASP A 976 -5.51 -14.88 7.88
N ASN A 977 -5.56 -14.62 6.57
CA ASN A 977 -6.05 -15.57 5.57
C ASN A 977 -4.96 -16.38 4.86
N PHE A 978 -3.67 -16.16 5.18
CA PHE A 978 -2.59 -16.70 4.36
C PHE A 978 -2.65 -18.23 4.35
N ASP A 979 -2.95 -18.81 5.51
CA ASP A 979 -3.16 -20.26 5.68
C ASP A 979 -4.32 -20.83 4.86
N TYR A 980 -5.32 -20.01 4.55
CA TYR A 980 -6.41 -20.42 3.67
C TYR A 980 -6.00 -20.26 2.19
N LEU A 981 -5.29 -19.18 1.86
CA LEU A 981 -4.89 -18.82 0.49
C LEU A 981 -3.81 -19.74 -0.08
N THR A 982 -2.82 -20.13 0.73
CA THR A 982 -1.72 -21.03 0.30
C THR A 982 -2.02 -22.49 0.57
N ARG A 983 -3.27 -22.84 0.93
CA ARG A 983 -3.60 -24.21 1.26
C ARG A 983 -3.70 -25.07 0.01
N ASP A 984 -2.92 -26.14 0.00
CA ASP A 984 -3.10 -27.23 -0.95
C ASP A 984 -4.38 -28.01 -0.63
N TRP A 985 -5.40 -27.81 -1.47
CA TRP A 985 -6.70 -28.50 -1.35
C TRP A 985 -6.60 -30.02 -1.51
N SER A 986 -5.48 -30.52 -2.04
CA SER A 986 -5.18 -31.95 -2.14
C SER A 986 -4.78 -32.59 -0.79
N ILE A 987 -4.32 -31.79 0.17
CA ILE A 987 -3.87 -32.23 1.49
C ILE A 987 -5.05 -32.13 2.49
N LEU A 988 -5.01 -32.95 3.55
CA LEU A 988 -6.02 -32.89 4.61
C LEU A 988 -6.09 -31.49 5.24
N GLY A 989 -7.30 -30.96 5.42
CA GLY A 989 -7.53 -29.66 6.04
C GLY A 989 -8.95 -29.53 6.61
N PRO A 990 -9.25 -28.42 7.31
CA PRO A 990 -10.54 -28.17 7.97
C PRO A 990 -11.82 -28.47 7.17
N HIS A 991 -11.82 -28.26 5.86
CA HIS A 991 -13.00 -28.52 5.01
C HIS A 991 -13.38 -30.01 4.96
N HIS A 992 -12.39 -30.91 4.93
CA HIS A 992 -12.60 -32.35 5.05
C HIS A 992 -13.15 -32.72 6.44
N LEU A 993 -12.77 -31.98 7.48
CA LEU A 993 -13.26 -32.19 8.84
C LEU A 993 -14.71 -31.69 9.02
N ASP A 994 -15.09 -30.61 8.31
CA ASP A 994 -16.48 -30.15 8.23
C ASP A 994 -17.38 -31.18 7.53
N GLU A 995 -16.89 -31.82 6.47
CA GLU A 995 -17.60 -32.92 5.81
C GLU A 995 -17.83 -34.10 6.78
N PHE A 996 -16.82 -34.46 7.58
CA PHE A 996 -16.97 -35.48 8.63
C PHE A 996 -18.06 -35.11 9.64
N LYS A 997 -18.08 -33.86 10.15
CA LYS A 997 -19.14 -33.39 11.07
C LYS A 997 -20.53 -33.52 10.45
N ARG A 998 -20.68 -33.17 9.17
CA ARG A 998 -21.95 -33.22 8.46
C ARG A 998 -22.43 -34.67 8.32
N ILE A 999 -21.57 -35.60 7.92
CA ILE A 999 -21.93 -37.01 7.77
C ILE A 999 -22.18 -37.65 9.13
N TRP A 1000 -21.40 -37.31 10.16
CA TRP A 1000 -21.64 -37.78 11.53
C TRP A 1000 -23.04 -37.42 12.04
N ALA A 1001 -23.54 -36.22 11.72
CA ALA A 1001 -24.88 -35.78 12.11
C ALA A 1001 -26.03 -36.60 11.49
N GLU A 1002 -25.77 -37.40 10.44
CA GLU A 1002 -26.73 -38.37 9.91
C GLU A 1002 -26.91 -39.58 10.83
N TYR A 1003 -25.83 -40.00 11.50
CA TYR A 1003 -25.80 -41.16 12.39
C TYR A 1003 -26.09 -40.78 13.86
N ASP A 1004 -25.78 -39.54 14.27
CA ASP A 1004 -26.06 -38.99 15.60
C ASP A 1004 -26.87 -37.67 15.51
N PRO A 1005 -28.18 -37.74 15.21
CA PRO A 1005 -29.00 -36.55 15.00
C PRO A 1005 -29.22 -35.72 16.28
N GLU A 1006 -29.16 -36.35 17.46
CA GLU A 1006 -29.32 -35.68 18.75
C GLU A 1006 -28.02 -35.04 19.27
N ALA A 1007 -26.90 -35.19 18.54
CA ALA A 1007 -25.58 -34.70 18.92
C ALA A 1007 -25.12 -35.23 20.30
N LYS A 1008 -25.36 -36.52 20.57
CA LYS A 1008 -24.90 -37.22 21.79
C LYS A 1008 -23.38 -37.34 21.85
N GLY A 1009 -22.70 -37.18 20.72
CA GLY A 1009 -21.25 -37.30 20.59
C GLY A 1009 -20.76 -38.75 20.52
N ARG A 1010 -21.64 -39.72 20.28
CA ARG A 1010 -21.28 -41.15 20.22
C ARG A 1010 -22.13 -41.94 19.22
N ILE A 1011 -21.51 -42.88 18.50
CA ILE A 1011 -22.17 -43.82 17.57
C ILE A 1011 -21.72 -45.26 17.85
N LYS A 1012 -22.45 -46.26 17.33
CA LYS A 1012 -22.05 -47.66 17.43
C LYS A 1012 -20.88 -47.95 16.49
N HIS A 1013 -19.94 -48.80 16.90
CA HIS A 1013 -18.75 -49.14 16.09
C HIS A 1013 -19.07 -49.71 14.70
N LEU A 1014 -20.22 -50.38 14.54
CA LEU A 1014 -20.69 -50.93 13.25
C LEU A 1014 -20.93 -49.83 12.21
N ASP A 1015 -21.47 -48.69 12.65
CA ASP A 1015 -21.84 -47.58 11.77
C ASP A 1015 -20.60 -46.81 11.29
N VAL A 1016 -19.49 -46.86 12.04
CA VAL A 1016 -18.22 -46.18 11.74
C VAL A 1016 -17.66 -46.61 10.38
N VAL A 1017 -17.69 -47.91 10.06
CA VAL A 1017 -17.16 -48.39 8.79
C VAL A 1017 -17.98 -47.87 7.61
N THR A 1018 -19.31 -47.78 7.78
CA THR A 1018 -20.19 -47.22 6.75
C THR A 1018 -20.01 -45.72 6.59
N LEU A 1019 -19.77 -45.00 7.70
CA LEU A 1019 -19.49 -43.58 7.72
C LEU A 1019 -18.18 -43.27 6.98
N LEU A 1020 -17.09 -43.98 7.27
CA LEU A 1020 -15.78 -43.73 6.65
C LEU A 1020 -15.73 -44.06 5.15
N ARG A 1021 -16.61 -44.95 4.66
CA ARG A 1021 -16.76 -45.23 3.23
C ARG A 1021 -17.57 -44.15 2.49
N ARG A 1022 -18.36 -43.35 3.20
CA ARG A 1022 -19.07 -42.21 2.61
C ARG A 1022 -18.20 -40.98 2.43
N ILE A 1023 -17.18 -40.83 3.27
CA ILE A 1023 -16.20 -39.73 3.21
C ILE A 1023 -15.13 -40.05 2.16
N GLN A 1024 -14.80 -39.08 1.30
CA GLN A 1024 -13.74 -39.25 0.30
C GLN A 1024 -12.32 -39.11 0.90
N PRO A 1025 -11.28 -39.71 0.27
CA PRO A 1025 -9.89 -39.38 0.60
C PRO A 1025 -9.63 -37.88 0.44
N PRO A 1026 -8.79 -37.23 1.28
CA PRO A 1026 -7.74 -37.80 2.13
C PRO A 1026 -8.14 -38.21 3.56
N LEU A 1027 -9.34 -37.86 4.03
CA LEU A 1027 -9.79 -38.21 5.40
C LEU A 1027 -10.48 -39.58 5.49
N GLY A 1028 -11.33 -39.89 4.52
CA GLY A 1028 -12.11 -41.13 4.46
C GLY A 1028 -11.49 -42.21 3.57
N PHE A 1029 -12.25 -43.28 3.33
CA PHE A 1029 -11.82 -44.38 2.46
C PHE A 1029 -12.42 -44.31 1.05
N GLY A 1030 -13.47 -43.52 0.85
CA GLY A 1030 -14.22 -43.43 -0.40
C GLY A 1030 -15.11 -44.65 -0.67
N LYS A 1031 -16.12 -44.45 -1.55
CA LYS A 1031 -17.14 -45.47 -1.84
C LYS A 1031 -16.58 -46.74 -2.47
N LEU A 1032 -15.51 -46.59 -3.25
CA LEU A 1032 -14.82 -47.66 -3.97
C LEU A 1032 -13.99 -48.58 -3.05
N CYS A 1033 -13.77 -48.20 -1.78
CA CYS A 1033 -13.00 -49.02 -0.85
C CYS A 1033 -13.77 -50.31 -0.48
N PRO A 1034 -13.16 -51.50 -0.69
CA PRO A 1034 -13.75 -52.76 -0.26
C PRO A 1034 -13.93 -52.79 1.26
N HIS A 1035 -15.04 -53.37 1.73
CA HIS A 1035 -15.39 -53.38 3.15
C HIS A 1035 -14.29 -54.00 4.03
N ARG A 1036 -13.63 -55.07 3.55
CA ARG A 1036 -12.52 -55.73 4.25
C ARG A 1036 -11.31 -54.81 4.46
N VAL A 1037 -10.98 -53.98 3.47
CA VAL A 1037 -9.85 -53.04 3.55
C VAL A 1037 -10.17 -51.90 4.51
N ALA A 1038 -11.40 -51.39 4.47
CA ALA A 1038 -11.89 -50.38 5.41
C ALA A 1038 -11.83 -50.87 6.87
N CYS A 1039 -12.29 -52.10 7.15
CA CYS A 1039 -12.21 -52.69 8.49
C CYS A 1039 -10.77 -52.90 8.95
N LYS A 1040 -9.90 -53.45 8.09
CA LYS A 1040 -8.47 -53.65 8.41
C LYS A 1040 -7.79 -52.31 8.77
N ARG A 1041 -8.08 -51.27 7.98
CA ARG A 1041 -7.52 -49.94 8.20
C ARG A 1041 -8.08 -49.29 9.47
N LEU A 1042 -9.37 -49.45 9.76
CA LEU A 1042 -9.97 -48.96 11.00
C LEU A 1042 -9.33 -49.59 12.25
N VAL A 1043 -9.12 -50.91 12.25
CA VAL A 1043 -8.45 -51.61 13.37
C VAL A 1043 -7.02 -51.10 13.58
N SER A 1044 -6.30 -50.79 12.49
CA SER A 1044 -4.94 -50.23 12.59
C SER A 1044 -4.87 -48.80 13.17
N MET A 1045 -5.99 -48.07 13.26
CA MET A 1045 -6.01 -46.70 13.79
C MET A 1045 -6.03 -46.63 15.33
N ASN A 1046 -6.11 -47.78 16.00
CA ASN A 1046 -6.12 -47.92 17.47
C ASN A 1046 -7.06 -46.92 18.16
N MET A 1047 -8.35 -46.98 17.80
CA MET A 1047 -9.40 -46.09 18.29
C MET A 1047 -10.00 -46.63 19.60
N PRO A 1048 -10.20 -45.78 20.64
CA PRO A 1048 -10.76 -46.23 21.90
C PRO A 1048 -12.24 -46.61 21.76
N LEU A 1049 -12.61 -47.75 22.34
CA LEU A 1049 -13.97 -48.28 22.35
C LEU A 1049 -14.50 -48.25 23.80
N ASN A 1050 -15.72 -47.75 23.99
CA ASN A 1050 -16.39 -47.80 25.29
C ASN A 1050 -16.95 -49.21 25.55
N SER A 1051 -17.18 -49.54 26.82
CA SER A 1051 -17.78 -50.82 27.28
C SER A 1051 -19.07 -51.19 26.55
N ASP A 1052 -19.86 -50.19 26.16
CA ASP A 1052 -21.18 -50.36 25.53
C ASP A 1052 -21.08 -50.56 23.99
N GLY A 1053 -19.87 -50.74 23.44
CA GLY A 1053 -19.63 -50.90 22.02
C GLY A 1053 -19.78 -49.61 21.19
N THR A 1054 -19.72 -48.44 21.85
CA THR A 1054 -19.84 -47.11 21.24
C THR A 1054 -18.49 -46.40 21.15
N VAL A 1055 -18.36 -45.48 20.18
CA VAL A 1055 -17.17 -44.68 19.94
C VAL A 1055 -17.50 -43.20 20.03
N MET A 1056 -16.57 -42.40 20.56
CA MET A 1056 -16.75 -40.96 20.77
C MET A 1056 -16.39 -40.17 19.51
N PHE A 1057 -17.14 -39.10 19.23
CA PHE A 1057 -16.94 -38.19 18.09
C PHE A 1057 -15.51 -37.63 18.03
N ASN A 1058 -15.03 -36.98 19.12
CA ASN A 1058 -13.70 -36.37 19.16
C ASN A 1058 -12.57 -37.42 19.05
N ALA A 1059 -12.72 -38.57 19.71
CA ALA A 1059 -11.73 -39.64 19.66
C ALA A 1059 -11.63 -40.24 18.24
N THR A 1060 -12.76 -40.38 17.55
CA THR A 1060 -12.82 -40.89 16.17
C THR A 1060 -12.17 -39.89 15.21
N LEU A 1061 -12.53 -38.61 15.32
CA LEU A 1061 -11.98 -37.54 14.49
C LEU A 1061 -10.46 -37.39 14.68
N PHE A 1062 -10.01 -37.43 15.94
CA PHE A 1062 -8.58 -37.34 16.27
C PHE A 1062 -7.79 -38.54 15.73
N ALA A 1063 -8.32 -39.77 15.85
CA ALA A 1063 -7.66 -40.96 15.30
C ALA A 1063 -7.52 -40.91 13.78
N LEU A 1064 -8.53 -40.37 13.07
CA LEU A 1064 -8.48 -40.17 11.61
C LEU A 1064 -7.44 -39.13 11.22
N VAL A 1065 -7.42 -37.98 11.91
CA VAL A 1065 -6.44 -36.90 11.67
C VAL A 1065 -5.02 -37.40 11.94
N ARG A 1066 -4.80 -38.10 13.06
CA ARG A 1066 -3.52 -38.72 13.41
C ARG A 1066 -3.02 -39.66 12.31
N THR A 1067 -3.91 -40.51 11.79
CA THR A 1067 -3.55 -41.50 10.77
C THR A 1067 -3.25 -40.86 9.41
N ALA A 1068 -4.07 -39.89 9.00
CA ALA A 1068 -3.90 -39.17 7.75
C ALA A 1068 -2.62 -38.31 7.74
N LEU A 1069 -2.28 -37.68 8.86
CA LEU A 1069 -1.09 -36.83 9.00
C LEU A 1069 0.15 -37.56 9.54
N ARG A 1070 0.07 -38.89 9.77
CA ARG A 1070 1.14 -39.74 10.30
C ARG A 1070 1.78 -39.21 11.59
N ILE A 1071 0.98 -38.62 12.48
CA ILE A 1071 1.46 -38.10 13.76
C ILE A 1071 1.83 -39.30 14.64
N LYS A 1072 3.11 -39.39 15.05
CA LYS A 1072 3.59 -40.39 16.00
C LYS A 1072 3.23 -39.93 17.41
N THR A 1073 2.56 -40.77 18.18
CA THR A 1073 2.39 -40.60 19.62
C THR A 1073 3.41 -41.50 20.29
N GLU A 1074 4.10 -41.04 21.35
CA GLU A 1074 4.98 -41.91 22.13
C GLU A 1074 4.18 -43.10 22.70
N GLY A 1075 4.65 -44.31 22.44
CA GLY A 1075 3.95 -45.58 22.68
C GLY A 1075 3.63 -46.31 21.38
#